data_AF-A0AAE5CD08-F1
#
_entry.id   AF-A0AAE5CD08-F1
#
_cell.length_a   1.000
_cell.length_b   1.000
_cell.length_c   1.000
_cell.angle_alpha   90.00
_cell.angle_beta   90.00
_cell.angle_gamma   90.00
#
_symmetry.space_group_name_H-M   'P 1'
#
loop_
_entity.id
_entity.type
_entity.pdbx_description
1 polymer ?
#
loop_
_entity_poly.entity_id
_entity_poly.type
_entity_poly.pdbx_seq_one_letter_code
_entity_poly.pdbx_strand_id
1 'polypeptide(L)'
;MATRRARQSFALTIASVLIAGLVWFGCSDDQRNVPTSPAQLGVAQLQEQLATAMAVQNRHSPELFEISGVVGTGTALGEDGRPEIRVFTVRPGIAGIPNRLDDIPVRVEVTGMFVARAAQTDPTARFPRPTPIGVSTGHPDITAGTIGARVTNGSSLFALSNNHIYANSNDAVIGDSELQPGPFDGGSDPQDKIGELADFEPIDFSGADNTIDAAIAAIDFRDFDGDGDSENGVGFETPAEGYGAPNATIFGDSDGDGVFDNTTDLIDLLVQKYGRTTALTTGTIEAVNVEVDVCYECNGPFCFSCSKLAHFVDQISITPGEFSGGGDSGSLIVTNDTDAKPVGLLFAGSSSRTLANRIDRVLNRFNVTVDDGTATLEPVTDIAVTGVSAPSSVVEGDVVSVDVTVENVGTEDVTSDITVTLNDDTDGVLIGTQTISGGLAAGSSTTLTYSWDTGSSSLGDHTLTGSHDVTDEDGTNDSASTVVTVESAITDIAISALSAPSSVVQGDVVSVDVTVENVGNQDVTGDITVTLDDDTDVVQIGTQTISGGLTAGGSTTLTYSWDTNGATLGDHTLTASHDFADDDATNDSRSTTVNVAEASENIHVGDLDGNSINNGSTWTAEVTISVHDGSHNPVTSATVTLSWNSRDVTGIGSCTTDATGQCTVSVSNIPKRTGDVTFTVDDVSHETLTYDASANHDSDGDSDGTTIVVNKP
;
A
#
# COMPACT_ATOMS: atom_id res chain seq x y z
N MET A 1 1.04 35.92 0.32
CA MET A 1 1.49 35.38 -0.98
C MET A 1 0.62 34.16 -1.29
N ALA A 2 0.06 34.10 -2.51
CA ALA A 2 -0.75 33.02 -3.10
C ALA A 2 -2.07 32.62 -2.39
N THR A 3 -3.15 33.43 -2.43
CA THR A 3 -4.27 33.44 -3.41
C THR A 3 -5.08 32.15 -3.61
N ARG A 4 -6.20 32.06 -2.87
CA ARG A 4 -7.40 31.25 -3.15
C ARG A 4 -8.11 31.72 -4.42
N ARG A 5 -8.58 30.81 -5.28
CA ARG A 5 -9.48 31.12 -6.41
C ARG A 5 -10.93 30.76 -6.06
N ALA A 6 -11.76 31.79 -5.89
CA ALA A 6 -13.21 31.69 -5.86
C ALA A 6 -13.76 31.67 -7.30
N ARG A 7 -14.74 30.79 -7.58
CA ARG A 7 -15.52 30.77 -8.82
C ARG A 7 -16.56 31.89 -8.78
N GLN A 8 -16.50 32.81 -9.74
CA GLN A 8 -17.50 33.86 -9.95
C GLN A 8 -18.54 33.43 -10.99
N SER A 9 -19.80 33.64 -10.62
CA SER A 9 -21.01 33.60 -11.44
C SER A 9 -20.98 34.63 -12.57
N PHE A 10 -21.52 34.28 -13.74
CA PHE A 10 -21.83 35.24 -14.80
C PHE A 10 -23.27 35.05 -15.27
N ALA A 11 -24.11 36.00 -14.88
CA ALA A 11 -25.35 36.34 -15.55
C ALA A 11 -25.15 37.73 -16.18
N LEU A 12 -25.49 37.92 -17.46
CA LEU A 12 -25.67 39.25 -18.02
C LEU A 12 -26.82 39.25 -19.04
N THR A 13 -27.73 40.18 -18.78
CA THR A 13 -29.04 40.35 -19.40
C THR A 13 -28.97 41.50 -20.42
N ILE A 14 -29.52 41.24 -21.61
CA ILE A 14 -30.35 42.09 -22.50
C ILE A 14 -29.98 43.59 -22.68
N ALA A 15 -29.85 43.98 -23.96
CA ALA A 15 -30.25 45.30 -24.44
C ALA A 15 -31.22 45.15 -25.63
N SER A 16 -32.43 45.67 -25.43
CA SER A 16 -33.58 45.71 -26.34
C SER A 16 -33.58 46.98 -27.22
N VAL A 17 -34.62 47.10 -28.07
CA VAL A 17 -35.22 48.29 -28.72
C VAL A 17 -35.13 48.17 -30.27
N LEU A 18 -36.23 47.91 -31.01
CA LEU A 18 -37.40 48.79 -31.22
C LEU A 18 -38.70 48.02 -31.57
N ILE A 19 -39.82 48.69 -31.26
CA ILE A 19 -41.23 48.26 -31.26
C ILE A 19 -42.01 48.86 -32.45
N ALA A 20 -43.17 48.24 -32.75
CA ALA A 20 -44.38 48.69 -33.50
C ALA A 20 -44.46 48.24 -34.98
N GLY A 21 -45.59 47.74 -35.51
CA GLY A 21 -46.97 47.69 -35.03
C GLY A 21 -47.89 46.72 -35.80
N LEU A 22 -49.18 46.79 -35.46
CA LEU A 22 -50.29 45.84 -35.64
C LEU A 22 -50.85 45.56 -37.07
N VAL A 23 -51.32 44.30 -37.25
CA VAL A 23 -52.66 43.79 -37.72
C VAL A 23 -53.26 44.10 -39.13
N TRP A 24 -53.60 43.00 -39.84
CA TRP A 24 -54.65 42.66 -40.86
C TRP A 24 -54.98 43.57 -42.07
N PHE A 25 -54.95 43.02 -43.32
CA PHE A 25 -56.06 42.38 -44.08
C PHE A 25 -55.66 42.13 -45.56
N GLY A 26 -55.97 40.91 -46.06
CA GLY A 26 -56.43 40.48 -47.41
C GLY A 26 -56.06 41.15 -48.76
N CYS A 27 -55.74 40.25 -49.71
CA CYS A 27 -56.13 40.18 -51.15
C CYS A 27 -55.18 40.69 -52.27
N SER A 28 -54.84 39.76 -53.20
CA SER A 28 -54.47 39.83 -54.65
C SER A 28 -53.39 40.83 -55.13
N ASP A 29 -52.63 40.68 -56.22
CA ASP A 29 -52.51 39.82 -57.41
C ASP A 29 -51.08 40.10 -57.97
N ASP A 30 -50.23 39.12 -58.29
CA ASP A 30 -50.04 38.48 -59.61
C ASP A 30 -48.77 38.97 -60.40
N GLN A 31 -47.77 38.07 -60.43
CA GLN A 31 -46.92 37.63 -61.56
C GLN A 31 -45.79 38.51 -62.16
N ARG A 32 -44.55 37.98 -62.12
CA ARG A 32 -43.96 37.18 -63.24
C ARG A 32 -42.58 36.53 -62.94
N ASN A 33 -42.58 35.20 -62.94
CA ASN A 33 -41.65 34.15 -63.42
C ASN A 33 -40.09 34.22 -63.31
N VAL A 34 -39.52 33.21 -62.63
CA VAL A 34 -38.36 32.35 -63.05
C VAL A 34 -38.51 30.92 -62.41
N PRO A 35 -37.72 29.89 -62.77
CA PRO A 35 -38.12 28.61 -63.38
C PRO A 35 -38.51 27.46 -62.41
N THR A 36 -39.18 26.45 -62.95
CA THR A 36 -39.88 25.33 -62.28
C THR A 36 -38.98 24.32 -61.55
N SER A 37 -39.23 24.17 -60.26
CA SER A 37 -38.79 23.08 -59.35
C SER A 37 -39.70 21.83 -59.51
N PRO A 38 -39.26 20.59 -59.19
CA PRO A 38 -40.18 19.46 -59.06
C PRO A 38 -41.21 19.77 -57.97
N ALA A 39 -42.47 19.44 -58.26
CA ALA A 39 -43.65 19.80 -57.48
C ALA A 39 -43.50 19.46 -55.98
N GLN A 40 -43.44 20.50 -55.15
CA GLN A 40 -43.66 20.37 -53.71
C GLN A 40 -45.14 20.04 -53.51
N LEU A 41 -45.45 18.79 -53.14
CA LEU A 41 -46.80 18.38 -52.74
C LEU A 41 -47.30 19.36 -51.68
N GLY A 42 -48.50 19.94 -51.87
CA GLY A 42 -49.12 20.76 -50.85
C GLY A 42 -49.30 19.95 -49.56
N VAL A 43 -49.08 20.57 -48.40
CA VAL A 43 -49.06 19.89 -47.08
C VAL A 43 -50.26 18.96 -46.88
N ALA A 44 -51.46 19.36 -47.31
CA ALA A 44 -52.68 18.55 -47.21
C ALA A 44 -52.66 17.29 -48.10
N GLN A 45 -52.10 17.40 -49.32
CA GLN A 45 -52.01 16.29 -50.26
C GLN A 45 -50.92 15.29 -49.85
N LEU A 46 -49.84 15.79 -49.25
CA LEU A 46 -48.79 14.94 -48.65
C LEU A 46 -49.32 14.18 -47.43
N GLN A 47 -50.13 14.82 -46.58
CA GLN A 47 -50.78 14.17 -45.43
C GLN A 47 -51.71 13.04 -45.86
N GLU A 48 -52.53 13.24 -46.90
CA GLU A 48 -53.41 12.20 -47.44
C GLU A 48 -52.63 11.02 -48.03
N GLN A 49 -51.53 11.31 -48.74
CA GLN A 49 -50.66 10.26 -49.29
C GLN A 49 -49.91 9.50 -48.20
N LEU A 50 -49.44 10.18 -47.14
CA LEU A 50 -48.79 9.53 -46.00
C LEU A 50 -49.78 8.67 -45.21
N ALA A 51 -51.02 9.13 -45.02
CA ALA A 51 -52.09 8.36 -44.39
C ALA A 51 -52.44 7.10 -45.19
N THR A 52 -52.47 7.21 -46.52
CA THR A 52 -52.63 6.05 -47.42
C THR A 52 -51.46 5.07 -47.25
N ALA A 53 -50.23 5.56 -47.18
CA ALA A 53 -49.05 4.74 -46.99
C ALA A 53 -48.98 4.04 -45.62
N MET A 54 -49.41 4.73 -44.56
CA MET A 54 -49.55 4.13 -43.23
C MET A 54 -50.64 3.05 -43.21
N ALA A 55 -51.76 3.27 -43.90
CA ALA A 55 -52.83 2.26 -43.98
C ALA A 55 -52.37 0.99 -44.73
N VAL A 56 -51.61 1.15 -45.80
CA VAL A 56 -50.99 0.02 -46.53
C VAL A 56 -49.93 -0.67 -45.67
N GLN A 57 -49.04 0.08 -45.02
CA GLN A 57 -48.02 -0.49 -44.12
C GLN A 57 -48.68 -1.27 -42.97
N ASN A 58 -49.69 -0.72 -42.30
CA ASN A 58 -50.40 -1.42 -41.22
C ASN A 58 -51.07 -2.72 -41.69
N ARG A 59 -51.65 -2.73 -42.89
CA ARG A 59 -52.29 -3.93 -43.47
C ARG A 59 -51.30 -5.05 -43.74
N HIS A 60 -50.13 -4.73 -44.29
CA HIS A 60 -49.13 -5.71 -44.73
C HIS A 60 -48.07 -6.04 -43.67
N SER A 61 -48.02 -5.30 -42.55
CA SER A 61 -47.03 -5.51 -41.50
C SER A 61 -47.02 -6.93 -40.91
N PRO A 62 -48.18 -7.58 -40.61
CA PRO A 62 -48.17 -8.96 -40.10
C PRO A 62 -47.47 -9.94 -41.05
N GLU A 63 -47.79 -9.90 -42.35
CA GLU A 63 -47.16 -10.76 -43.38
C GLU A 63 -45.66 -10.47 -43.54
N LEU A 64 -45.25 -9.21 -43.40
CA LEU A 64 -43.83 -8.83 -43.43
C LEU A 64 -43.07 -9.36 -42.21
N PHE A 65 -43.67 -9.41 -41.03
CA PHE A 65 -43.06 -9.98 -39.82
C PHE A 65 -42.94 -11.51 -39.87
N GLU A 66 -43.70 -12.20 -40.72
CA GLU A 66 -43.51 -13.64 -40.98
C GLU A 66 -42.21 -13.94 -41.76
N ILE A 67 -41.65 -12.95 -42.44
CA ILE A 67 -40.38 -13.09 -43.17
C ILE A 67 -39.21 -13.06 -42.18
N SER A 68 -38.61 -14.23 -41.94
CA SER A 68 -37.47 -14.39 -41.03
C SER A 68 -36.33 -13.40 -41.31
N GLY A 69 -36.11 -12.48 -40.37
CA GLY A 69 -35.09 -11.44 -40.45
C GLY A 69 -35.63 -10.02 -40.64
N VAL A 70 -36.95 -9.85 -40.80
CA VAL A 70 -37.64 -8.55 -40.66
C VAL A 70 -37.91 -8.28 -39.18
N VAL A 71 -37.58 -7.08 -38.71
CA VAL A 71 -37.69 -6.67 -37.30
C VAL A 71 -38.52 -5.42 -37.09
N GLY A 72 -38.99 -4.81 -38.16
CA GLY A 72 -39.86 -3.64 -38.07
C GLY A 72 -40.34 -3.19 -39.43
N THR A 73 -41.43 -2.43 -39.43
CA THR A 73 -41.95 -1.74 -40.60
C THR A 73 -42.27 -0.29 -40.23
N GLY A 74 -42.23 0.61 -41.21
CA GLY A 74 -42.58 2.02 -41.00
C GLY A 74 -42.97 2.73 -42.28
N THR A 75 -43.42 3.97 -42.18
CA THR A 75 -43.72 4.84 -43.33
C THR A 75 -42.81 6.05 -43.29
N ALA A 76 -42.19 6.39 -44.41
CA ALA A 76 -41.27 7.51 -44.54
C ALA A 76 -41.50 8.26 -45.86
N LEU A 77 -40.81 9.39 -46.04
CA LEU A 77 -40.69 10.02 -47.35
C LEU A 77 -39.37 9.59 -47.99
N GLY A 78 -39.43 9.17 -49.25
CA GLY A 78 -38.25 8.88 -50.07
C GLY A 78 -37.53 10.17 -50.51
N GLU A 79 -36.38 10.01 -51.17
CA GLU A 79 -35.57 11.14 -51.66
C GLU A 79 -36.29 12.01 -52.70
N ASP A 80 -37.33 11.48 -53.35
CA ASP A 80 -38.20 12.19 -54.29
C ASP A 80 -39.36 12.94 -53.62
N GLY A 81 -39.43 12.92 -52.28
CA GLY A 81 -40.46 13.56 -51.48
C GLY A 81 -41.81 12.83 -51.46
N ARG A 82 -41.88 11.59 -51.97
CA ARG A 82 -43.11 10.77 -51.97
C ARG A 82 -43.09 9.72 -50.85
N PRO A 83 -44.26 9.30 -50.31
CA PRO A 83 -44.32 8.25 -49.31
C PRO A 83 -43.78 6.90 -49.80
N GLU A 84 -43.01 6.25 -48.94
CA GLU A 84 -42.49 4.89 -49.08
C GLU A 84 -42.70 4.09 -47.79
N ILE A 85 -42.71 2.76 -47.89
CA ILE A 85 -42.75 1.85 -46.75
C ILE A 85 -41.32 1.39 -46.45
N ARG A 86 -40.87 1.55 -45.22
CA ARG A 86 -39.58 1.03 -44.75
C ARG A 86 -39.77 -0.33 -44.12
N VAL A 87 -38.90 -1.26 -44.48
CA VAL A 87 -38.80 -2.58 -43.86
C VAL A 87 -37.41 -2.71 -43.25
N PHE A 88 -37.38 -2.84 -41.93
CA PHE A 88 -36.16 -2.93 -41.15
C PHE A 88 -35.74 -4.39 -41.00
N THR A 89 -34.48 -4.70 -41.27
CA THR A 89 -33.96 -6.07 -41.29
C THR A 89 -32.72 -6.25 -40.43
N VAL A 90 -32.55 -7.44 -39.84
CA VAL A 90 -31.40 -7.77 -38.98
C VAL A 90 -30.07 -7.84 -39.74
N ARG A 91 -30.12 -8.13 -41.04
CA ARG A 91 -28.95 -8.33 -41.90
C ARG A 91 -29.30 -8.09 -43.36
N PRO A 92 -28.34 -7.77 -44.25
CA PRO A 92 -28.62 -7.58 -45.66
C PRO A 92 -29.06 -8.88 -46.35
N GLY A 93 -29.82 -8.75 -47.44
CA GLY A 93 -30.12 -9.88 -48.35
C GLY A 93 -31.24 -10.82 -47.91
N ILE A 94 -32.15 -10.40 -47.02
CA ILE A 94 -33.36 -11.16 -46.67
C ILE A 94 -34.26 -11.30 -47.91
N ALA A 95 -34.49 -12.54 -48.35
CA ALA A 95 -35.34 -12.84 -49.50
C ALA A 95 -36.83 -12.79 -49.11
N GLY A 96 -37.70 -12.49 -50.08
CA GLY A 96 -39.16 -12.49 -49.88
C GLY A 96 -39.77 -11.13 -49.57
N ILE A 97 -38.97 -10.09 -49.32
CA ILE A 97 -39.47 -8.72 -49.13
C ILE A 97 -39.82 -8.13 -50.51
N PRO A 98 -41.09 -7.74 -50.77
CA PRO A 98 -41.48 -7.17 -52.06
C PRO A 98 -40.95 -5.73 -52.19
N ASN A 99 -40.60 -5.32 -53.42
CA ASN A 99 -40.11 -3.95 -53.68
C ASN A 99 -41.24 -2.90 -53.72
N ARG A 100 -42.52 -3.33 -53.70
CA ARG A 100 -43.71 -2.47 -53.61
C ARG A 100 -44.84 -3.20 -52.87
N LEU A 101 -45.66 -2.46 -52.13
CA LEU A 101 -46.90 -2.93 -51.49
C LEU A 101 -48.03 -1.97 -51.83
N ASP A 102 -49.12 -2.47 -52.41
CA ASP A 102 -50.26 -1.68 -52.91
C ASP A 102 -49.84 -0.37 -53.62
N ASP A 103 -48.93 -0.51 -54.59
CA ASP A 103 -48.34 0.58 -55.38
C ASP A 103 -47.43 1.57 -54.62
N ILE A 104 -47.08 1.30 -53.37
CA ILE A 104 -46.16 2.12 -52.57
C ILE A 104 -44.78 1.47 -52.58
N PRO A 105 -43.71 2.21 -52.96
CA PRO A 105 -42.35 1.69 -52.91
C PRO A 105 -41.98 1.15 -51.52
N VAL A 106 -41.34 -0.01 -51.49
CA VAL A 106 -40.76 -0.57 -50.27
C VAL A 106 -39.26 -0.39 -50.32
N ARG A 107 -38.69 0.15 -49.25
CA ARG A 107 -37.26 0.30 -49.07
C ARG A 107 -36.80 -0.54 -47.89
N VAL A 108 -35.85 -1.43 -48.15
CA VAL A 108 -35.20 -2.22 -47.10
C VAL A 108 -34.11 -1.40 -46.45
N GLU A 109 -34.12 -1.37 -45.12
CA GLU A 109 -33.12 -0.73 -44.30
C GLU A 109 -32.53 -1.76 -43.33
N VAL A 110 -31.22 -1.97 -43.41
CA VAL A 110 -30.53 -2.93 -42.54
C VAL A 110 -30.19 -2.23 -41.24
N THR A 111 -30.79 -2.67 -40.14
CA THR A 111 -30.72 -2.01 -38.83
C THR A 111 -30.16 -2.91 -37.74
N GLY A 112 -30.12 -4.23 -37.94
CA GLY A 112 -29.90 -5.17 -36.85
C GLY A 112 -31.22 -5.49 -36.12
N MET A 113 -31.14 -6.09 -34.93
CA MET A 113 -32.31 -6.26 -34.06
C MET A 113 -32.60 -4.93 -33.35
N PHE A 114 -33.86 -4.49 -33.29
CA PHE A 114 -34.23 -3.41 -32.40
C PHE A 114 -34.26 -3.92 -30.96
N VAL A 115 -33.42 -3.34 -30.11
CA VAL A 115 -33.40 -3.60 -28.67
C VAL A 115 -33.88 -2.35 -27.95
N ALA A 116 -34.66 -2.51 -26.88
CA ALA A 116 -35.04 -1.40 -26.01
C ALA A 116 -33.77 -0.79 -25.37
N ARG A 117 -33.61 0.53 -25.44
CA ARG A 117 -32.52 1.26 -24.76
C ARG A 117 -33.07 2.07 -23.59
N ALA A 118 -33.20 1.42 -22.44
CA ALA A 118 -32.99 2.08 -21.14
C ALA A 118 -31.50 1.91 -20.81
N ALA A 119 -30.90 2.86 -20.10
CA ALA A 119 -29.59 2.62 -19.50
C ALA A 119 -29.82 1.54 -18.41
N GLN A 120 -29.65 0.27 -18.76
CA GLN A 120 -29.75 -0.82 -17.80
C GLN A 120 -28.70 -0.53 -16.71
N THR A 121 -29.14 -0.29 -15.49
CA THR A 121 -28.25 -0.18 -14.33
C THR A 121 -27.40 -1.45 -14.30
N ASP A 122 -26.08 -1.30 -14.34
CA ASP A 122 -25.15 -2.42 -14.28
C ASP A 122 -25.04 -2.88 -12.82
N PRO A 123 -25.58 -4.06 -12.45
CA PRO A 123 -25.57 -4.52 -11.06
C PRO A 123 -24.17 -4.92 -10.57
N THR A 124 -23.16 -4.95 -11.46
CA THR A 124 -21.75 -5.17 -11.10
C THR A 124 -21.02 -3.87 -10.76
N ALA A 125 -21.62 -2.71 -11.07
CA ALA A 125 -21.00 -1.42 -10.81
C ALA A 125 -20.91 -1.11 -9.31
N ARG A 126 -20.05 -0.16 -8.97
CA ARG A 126 -20.02 0.49 -7.66
C ARG A 126 -21.23 1.42 -7.53
N PHE A 127 -21.97 1.30 -6.43
CA PHE A 127 -23.13 2.14 -6.15
C PHE A 127 -22.80 3.19 -5.08
N PRO A 128 -23.46 4.36 -5.10
CA PRO A 128 -23.47 5.24 -3.94
C PRO A 128 -24.12 4.52 -2.74
N ARG A 129 -23.87 5.05 -1.55
CA ARG A 129 -24.58 4.63 -0.34
C ARG A 129 -25.89 5.43 -0.20
N PRO A 130 -26.96 4.84 0.36
CA PRO A 130 -27.07 3.41 0.67
C PRO A 130 -27.08 2.55 -0.61
N THR A 131 -26.39 1.42 -0.55
CA THR A 131 -26.25 0.50 -1.69
C THR A 131 -27.52 -0.33 -1.88
N PRO A 132 -28.12 -0.38 -3.08
CA PRO A 132 -29.35 -1.15 -3.31
C PRO A 132 -29.13 -2.65 -3.12
N ILE A 133 -30.17 -3.38 -2.72
CA ILE A 133 -30.14 -4.85 -2.73
C ILE A 133 -30.16 -5.37 -4.18
N GLY A 134 -29.79 -6.63 -4.38
CA GLY A 134 -29.75 -7.27 -5.70
C GLY A 134 -28.51 -6.96 -6.55
N VAL A 135 -27.52 -6.25 -6.01
CA VAL A 135 -26.27 -5.89 -6.71
C VAL A 135 -25.07 -6.68 -6.17
N SER A 136 -23.93 -6.54 -6.84
CA SER A 136 -22.67 -7.24 -6.51
C SER A 136 -22.23 -7.05 -5.06
N THR A 137 -21.71 -8.10 -4.43
CA THR A 137 -21.10 -8.03 -3.09
C THR A 137 -20.21 -9.23 -2.83
N GLY A 138 -19.48 -9.25 -1.71
CA GLY A 138 -18.87 -10.46 -1.18
C GLY A 138 -17.64 -10.20 -0.33
N HIS A 139 -17.22 -11.27 0.32
CA HIS A 139 -16.02 -11.33 1.15
C HIS A 139 -14.75 -11.09 0.30
N PRO A 140 -13.72 -10.39 0.81
CA PRO A 140 -12.47 -10.09 0.10
C PRO A 140 -11.80 -11.29 -0.59
N ASP A 141 -11.92 -12.48 0.01
CA ASP A 141 -11.28 -13.71 -0.47
C ASP A 141 -12.11 -14.55 -1.45
N ILE A 142 -13.30 -14.08 -1.85
CA ILE A 142 -14.15 -14.76 -2.85
C ILE A 142 -14.19 -13.99 -4.18
N THR A 143 -15.01 -14.47 -5.13
CA THR A 143 -15.24 -13.78 -6.40
C THR A 143 -16.25 -12.64 -6.24
N ALA A 144 -17.54 -12.93 -6.36
CA ALA A 144 -18.64 -12.02 -6.07
C ALA A 144 -19.96 -12.81 -6.04
N GLY A 145 -20.91 -12.34 -5.24
CA GLY A 145 -22.31 -12.75 -5.21
C GLY A 145 -23.25 -11.56 -5.23
N THR A 146 -24.43 -11.73 -4.67
CA THR A 146 -25.50 -10.73 -4.66
C THR A 146 -25.92 -10.39 -3.22
N ILE A 147 -26.14 -9.12 -2.95
CA ILE A 147 -26.83 -8.68 -1.72
C ILE A 147 -28.29 -9.12 -1.83
N GLY A 148 -28.72 -10.06 -1.00
CA GLY A 148 -30.07 -10.61 -1.08
C GLY A 148 -31.12 -9.63 -0.61
N ALA A 149 -30.98 -9.22 0.65
CA ALA A 149 -31.92 -8.34 1.32
C ALA A 149 -31.19 -7.55 2.41
N ARG A 150 -31.79 -6.43 2.81
CA ARG A 150 -31.55 -5.87 4.13
C ARG A 150 -32.50 -6.54 5.12
N VAL A 151 -31.99 -6.94 6.27
CA VAL A 151 -32.75 -7.62 7.32
C VAL A 151 -32.49 -6.97 8.68
N THR A 152 -33.40 -7.11 9.62
CA THR A 152 -33.30 -6.51 10.96
C THR A 152 -33.75 -7.46 12.05
N ASN A 153 -33.17 -7.35 13.25
CA ASN A 153 -33.66 -7.97 14.47
C ASN A 153 -34.45 -6.99 15.37
N GLY A 154 -34.72 -5.77 14.88
CA GLY A 154 -35.38 -4.69 15.61
C GLY A 154 -34.44 -3.66 16.25
N SER A 155 -33.18 -4.02 16.52
CA SER A 155 -32.16 -3.11 17.05
C SER A 155 -31.01 -2.83 16.07
N SER A 156 -30.75 -3.75 15.16
CA SER A 156 -29.61 -3.73 14.25
C SER A 156 -30.05 -4.08 12.83
N LEU A 157 -29.26 -3.65 11.84
CA LEU A 157 -29.47 -3.96 10.43
C LEU A 157 -28.34 -4.83 9.90
N PHE A 158 -28.70 -5.73 9.00
CA PHE A 158 -27.77 -6.64 8.37
C PHE A 158 -28.02 -6.75 6.87
N ALA A 159 -26.95 -6.97 6.12
CA ALA A 159 -27.03 -7.43 4.73
C ALA A 159 -27.11 -8.96 4.75
N LEU A 160 -28.07 -9.55 4.05
CA LEU A 160 -28.23 -10.99 3.92
C LEU A 160 -27.65 -11.47 2.58
N SER A 161 -26.82 -12.50 2.60
CA SER A 161 -26.39 -13.23 1.40
C SER A 161 -26.17 -14.72 1.73
N ASN A 162 -25.53 -15.47 0.84
CA ASN A 162 -25.13 -16.85 1.12
C ASN A 162 -23.86 -16.91 1.99
N ASN A 163 -23.66 -18.01 2.71
CA ASN A 163 -22.40 -18.29 3.39
C ASN A 163 -21.25 -18.33 2.39
N HIS A 164 -21.40 -18.98 1.23
CA HIS A 164 -20.30 -18.98 0.25
C HIS A 164 -19.99 -17.61 -0.37
N ILE A 165 -20.78 -16.57 -0.06
CA ILE A 165 -20.56 -15.19 -0.48
C ILE A 165 -19.95 -14.33 0.62
N TYR A 166 -20.47 -14.37 1.85
CA TYR A 166 -19.97 -13.57 2.99
C TYR A 166 -19.03 -14.35 3.92
N ALA A 167 -19.27 -15.64 4.14
CA ALA A 167 -18.47 -16.45 5.05
C ALA A 167 -17.40 -17.32 4.35
N ASN A 168 -17.06 -17.01 3.08
CA ASN A 168 -16.04 -17.72 2.29
C ASN A 168 -16.17 -19.25 2.38
N SER A 169 -17.39 -19.78 2.32
CA SER A 169 -17.66 -21.23 2.46
C SER A 169 -17.09 -21.83 3.76
N ASN A 170 -17.38 -21.16 4.88
CA ASN A 170 -16.91 -21.40 6.26
C ASN A 170 -15.49 -20.94 6.60
N ASP A 171 -14.72 -20.40 5.64
CA ASP A 171 -13.31 -20.08 5.86
C ASP A 171 -13.09 -18.62 6.35
N ALA A 172 -14.17 -17.83 6.47
CA ALA A 172 -14.13 -16.47 7.03
C ALA A 172 -14.25 -16.45 8.57
N VAL A 173 -13.93 -15.31 9.17
CA VAL A 173 -14.01 -15.02 10.61
C VAL A 173 -15.07 -13.93 10.84
N ILE A 174 -15.85 -14.06 11.91
CA ILE A 174 -16.78 -12.99 12.33
C ILE A 174 -15.99 -11.69 12.53
N GLY A 175 -16.49 -10.58 11.97
CA GLY A 175 -15.80 -9.29 11.90
C GLY A 175 -15.12 -9.00 10.55
N ASP A 176 -14.97 -10.01 9.67
CA ASP A 176 -14.39 -9.79 8.35
C ASP A 176 -15.22 -8.79 7.51
N SER A 177 -14.54 -7.94 6.73
CA SER A 177 -15.20 -6.92 5.92
C SER A 177 -16.05 -7.53 4.80
N GLU A 178 -17.22 -6.94 4.52
CA GLU A 178 -18.02 -7.23 3.32
C GLU A 178 -18.03 -6.05 2.36
N LEU A 179 -17.87 -6.31 1.07
CA LEU A 179 -17.62 -5.26 0.07
C LEU A 179 -18.79 -5.04 -0.89
N GLN A 180 -18.93 -3.81 -1.40
CA GLN A 180 -19.72 -3.52 -2.60
C GLN A 180 -18.96 -2.58 -3.57
N PRO A 181 -18.76 -3.00 -4.84
CA PRO A 181 -19.09 -4.31 -5.39
C PRO A 181 -18.16 -5.40 -4.82
N GLY A 182 -18.44 -6.67 -5.09
CA GLY A 182 -17.55 -7.76 -4.67
C GLY A 182 -16.16 -7.68 -5.34
N PRO A 183 -15.14 -8.41 -4.84
CA PRO A 183 -13.76 -8.33 -5.34
C PRO A 183 -13.61 -8.54 -6.85
N PHE A 184 -14.35 -9.50 -7.42
CA PHE A 184 -14.32 -9.80 -8.85
C PHE A 184 -14.78 -8.63 -9.74
N ASP A 185 -15.60 -7.72 -9.18
CA ASP A 185 -16.10 -6.51 -9.86
C ASP A 185 -15.30 -5.25 -9.52
N GLY A 186 -14.19 -5.40 -8.81
CA GLY A 186 -13.28 -4.30 -8.47
C GLY A 186 -13.51 -3.68 -7.10
N GLY A 187 -14.21 -4.38 -6.19
CA GLY A 187 -14.24 -4.03 -4.77
C GLY A 187 -12.87 -4.13 -4.10
N SER A 188 -12.56 -3.22 -3.17
CA SER A 188 -11.34 -3.24 -2.35
C SER A 188 -11.60 -2.85 -0.89
N ASP A 189 -10.97 -3.58 0.03
CA ASP A 189 -10.95 -3.28 1.47
C ASP A 189 -9.84 -2.24 1.78
N PRO A 190 -10.10 -1.18 2.57
CA PRO A 190 -11.37 -0.84 3.24
C PRO A 190 -12.29 0.10 2.48
N GLN A 191 -11.95 0.53 1.26
CA GLN A 191 -12.67 1.62 0.58
C GLN A 191 -14.14 1.28 0.29
N ASP A 192 -14.44 0.01 0.08
CA ASP A 192 -15.71 -0.46 -0.45
C ASP A 192 -16.54 -1.24 0.56
N LYS A 193 -16.10 -1.24 1.82
CA LYS A 193 -16.76 -1.92 2.92
C LYS A 193 -18.20 -1.40 3.10
N ILE A 194 -19.13 -2.34 3.28
CA ILE A 194 -20.57 -2.10 3.54
C ILE A 194 -21.01 -2.60 4.91
N GLY A 195 -20.18 -3.41 5.56
CA GLY A 195 -20.49 -4.07 6.80
C GLY A 195 -19.40 -5.07 7.18
N GLU A 196 -19.64 -5.79 8.27
CA GLU A 196 -18.78 -6.85 8.79
C GLU A 196 -19.56 -8.14 8.96
N LEU A 197 -18.97 -9.29 8.63
CA LEU A 197 -19.59 -10.59 8.82
C LEU A 197 -20.02 -10.77 10.28
N ALA A 198 -21.32 -10.96 10.53
CA ALA A 198 -21.89 -11.01 11.87
C ALA A 198 -22.25 -12.44 12.31
N ASP A 199 -22.84 -13.24 11.41
CA ASP A 199 -23.18 -14.64 11.65
C ASP A 199 -23.34 -15.37 10.30
N PHE A 200 -23.14 -16.69 10.31
CA PHE A 200 -23.42 -17.56 9.17
C PHE A 200 -23.80 -18.96 9.63
N GLU A 201 -24.56 -19.68 8.80
CA GLU A 201 -24.80 -21.11 9.03
C GLU A 201 -23.66 -21.92 8.42
N PRO A 202 -22.85 -22.65 9.21
CA PRO A 202 -21.76 -23.44 8.67
C PRO A 202 -22.29 -24.55 7.74
N ILE A 203 -21.73 -24.63 6.53
CA ILE A 203 -22.07 -25.71 5.59
C ILE A 203 -21.32 -26.98 5.97
N ASP A 204 -22.02 -28.08 6.19
CA ASP A 204 -21.46 -29.40 6.39
C ASP A 204 -21.02 -30.02 5.04
N PHE A 205 -19.70 -30.13 4.85
CA PHE A 205 -19.08 -30.79 3.70
C PHE A 205 -18.70 -32.26 3.96
N SER A 206 -19.07 -32.81 5.13
CA SER A 206 -18.85 -34.23 5.48
C SER A 206 -19.91 -35.16 4.89
N GLY A 207 -21.02 -34.57 4.40
CA GLY A 207 -22.16 -35.27 3.80
C GLY A 207 -23.37 -35.37 4.72
N ALA A 208 -23.40 -34.60 5.82
CA ALA A 208 -24.63 -34.43 6.60
C ALA A 208 -25.60 -33.47 5.89
N ASP A 209 -26.86 -33.49 6.34
CA ASP A 209 -27.93 -32.67 5.77
C ASP A 209 -27.70 -31.18 6.08
N ASN A 210 -27.57 -30.38 5.03
CA ASN A 210 -27.63 -28.93 5.11
C ASN A 210 -29.04 -28.46 4.77
N THR A 211 -29.56 -27.51 5.55
CA THR A 211 -30.89 -26.93 5.30
C THR A 211 -30.84 -25.56 4.68
N ILE A 212 -29.76 -24.80 4.90
CA ILE A 212 -29.56 -23.46 4.34
C ILE A 212 -28.08 -23.21 4.01
N ASP A 213 -27.85 -22.28 3.08
CA ASP A 213 -26.58 -21.64 2.80
C ASP A 213 -26.80 -20.12 2.91
N ALA A 214 -26.46 -19.55 4.06
CA ALA A 214 -26.79 -18.18 4.39
C ALA A 214 -25.81 -17.56 5.39
N ALA A 215 -25.62 -16.25 5.27
CA ALA A 215 -24.80 -15.43 6.14
C ALA A 215 -25.35 -14.01 6.18
N ILE A 216 -25.12 -13.33 7.31
CA ILE A 216 -25.48 -11.93 7.52
C ILE A 216 -24.26 -11.11 7.88
N ALA A 217 -24.22 -9.88 7.38
CA ALA A 217 -23.18 -8.90 7.71
C ALA A 217 -23.81 -7.71 8.41
N ALA A 218 -23.31 -7.35 9.60
CA ALA A 218 -23.74 -6.17 10.33
C ALA A 218 -23.45 -4.93 9.47
N ILE A 219 -24.50 -4.17 9.20
CA ILE A 219 -24.41 -2.91 8.48
C ILE A 219 -24.31 -1.81 9.52
N ASP A 220 -23.32 -0.96 9.34
CA ASP A 220 -23.19 0.28 10.07
C ASP A 220 -24.29 1.28 9.64
N PHE A 221 -25.39 1.32 10.39
CA PHE A 221 -26.52 2.21 10.16
C PHE A 221 -26.29 3.59 10.80
N ARG A 222 -25.18 4.24 10.43
CA ARG A 222 -24.97 5.65 10.76
C ARG A 222 -25.72 6.52 9.75
N ASP A 223 -26.93 6.94 10.13
CA ASP A 223 -27.70 8.01 9.48
C ASP A 223 -27.17 9.36 10.00
N PHE A 224 -26.21 9.96 9.29
CA PHE A 224 -25.58 11.21 9.71
C PHE A 224 -26.44 12.46 9.43
N ASP A 225 -27.49 12.35 8.61
CA ASP A 225 -28.28 13.50 8.15
C ASP A 225 -29.75 13.50 8.63
N GLY A 226 -30.19 12.39 9.23
CA GLY A 226 -31.47 12.20 9.90
C GLY A 226 -32.64 12.00 8.94
N ASP A 227 -32.38 11.59 7.69
CA ASP A 227 -33.40 11.36 6.68
C ASP A 227 -34.00 9.94 6.70
N GLY A 228 -33.45 9.04 7.53
CA GLY A 228 -33.86 7.65 7.68
C GLY A 228 -33.12 6.68 6.75
N ASP A 229 -32.09 7.12 6.03
CA ASP A 229 -31.20 6.30 5.23
C ASP A 229 -29.81 6.11 5.87
N SER A 230 -29.06 5.10 5.40
CA SER A 230 -27.70 4.87 5.89
C SER A 230 -26.70 5.42 4.89
N GLU A 231 -25.97 6.45 5.31
CA GLU A 231 -24.90 7.09 4.53
C GLU A 231 -23.70 6.16 4.26
N ASN A 232 -23.61 5.02 4.97
CA ASN A 232 -22.52 4.05 4.86
C ASN A 232 -22.95 2.62 4.49
N GLY A 233 -24.24 2.35 4.36
CA GLY A 233 -24.77 0.99 4.41
C GLY A 233 -25.47 0.48 3.16
N VAL A 234 -26.35 -0.50 3.37
CA VAL A 234 -27.19 -1.12 2.34
C VAL A 234 -28.60 -0.56 2.46
N GLY A 235 -29.23 -0.24 1.34
CA GLY A 235 -30.64 0.14 1.22
C GLY A 235 -31.55 -1.07 1.28
N PHE A 236 -32.87 -0.85 1.21
CA PHE A 236 -33.86 -1.93 1.25
C PHE A 236 -34.49 -2.24 -0.12
N GLU A 237 -34.23 -1.40 -1.14
CA GLU A 237 -34.82 -1.55 -2.47
C GLU A 237 -33.81 -2.07 -3.51
N THR A 238 -34.28 -2.84 -4.48
CA THR A 238 -33.52 -3.11 -5.70
C THR A 238 -33.33 -1.84 -6.54
N PRO A 239 -32.41 -1.79 -7.51
CA PRO A 239 -32.36 -0.69 -8.47
C PRO A 239 -33.72 -0.44 -9.14
N ALA A 240 -33.95 0.77 -9.68
CA ALA A 240 -35.24 1.22 -10.21
C ALA A 240 -35.90 0.29 -11.27
N GLU A 241 -35.11 -0.58 -11.91
CA GLU A 241 -35.58 -1.56 -12.91
C GLU A 241 -35.89 -2.95 -12.29
N GLY A 242 -35.82 -3.08 -10.96
CA GLY A 242 -36.10 -4.29 -10.21
C GLY A 242 -37.50 -4.33 -9.60
N TYR A 243 -37.68 -5.15 -8.58
CA TYR A 243 -38.98 -5.36 -7.93
C TYR A 243 -39.28 -4.35 -6.80
N GLY A 244 -38.33 -3.47 -6.46
CA GLY A 244 -38.48 -2.46 -5.41
C GLY A 244 -38.13 -3.00 -4.01
N ALA A 245 -38.81 -2.49 -2.98
CA ALA A 245 -38.72 -3.00 -1.62
C ALA A 245 -39.42 -4.37 -1.51
N PRO A 246 -38.76 -5.41 -0.97
CA PRO A 246 -39.43 -6.66 -0.63
C PRO A 246 -40.34 -6.47 0.59
N ASN A 247 -41.35 -7.33 0.75
CA ASN A 247 -42.23 -7.29 1.93
C ASN A 247 -41.51 -7.79 3.19
N ALA A 248 -41.81 -7.21 4.36
CA ALA A 248 -41.32 -7.75 5.64
C ALA A 248 -41.96 -9.11 5.99
N THR A 249 -43.17 -9.39 5.49
CA THR A 249 -43.88 -10.67 5.72
C THR A 249 -43.63 -11.64 4.57
N ILE A 250 -43.17 -12.85 4.89
CA ILE A 250 -42.93 -13.92 3.92
C ILE A 250 -44.23 -14.38 3.25
N PHE A 251 -44.12 -15.05 2.10
CA PHE A 251 -45.28 -15.61 1.41
C PHE A 251 -45.93 -16.73 2.23
N GLY A 252 -47.26 -16.71 2.36
CA GLY A 252 -47.99 -17.82 2.99
C GLY A 252 -47.80 -17.97 4.50
N ASP A 253 -47.38 -16.91 5.19
CA ASP A 253 -47.39 -16.80 6.65
C ASP A 253 -48.59 -15.95 7.09
N SER A 254 -49.70 -16.62 7.41
CA SER A 254 -50.96 -15.93 7.75
C SER A 254 -51.07 -15.63 9.23
N ASP A 255 -50.35 -16.34 10.10
CA ASP A 255 -50.40 -16.18 11.54
C ASP A 255 -49.25 -15.33 12.11
N GLY A 256 -48.26 -14.98 11.27
CA GLY A 256 -47.16 -14.08 11.57
C GLY A 256 -46.08 -14.73 12.42
N ASP A 257 -45.93 -16.06 12.36
CA ASP A 257 -44.92 -16.80 13.13
C ASP A 257 -43.54 -16.88 12.44
N GLY A 258 -43.42 -16.34 11.22
CA GLY A 258 -42.20 -16.34 10.43
C GLY A 258 -41.93 -17.66 9.71
N VAL A 259 -42.91 -18.54 9.58
CA VAL A 259 -42.82 -19.84 8.90
C VAL A 259 -43.90 -19.96 7.82
N PHE A 260 -43.61 -20.74 6.78
CA PHE A 260 -44.64 -21.09 5.80
C PHE A 260 -45.76 -21.95 6.42
N ASP A 261 -47.01 -21.47 6.38
CA ASP A 261 -48.20 -22.23 6.82
C ASP A 261 -48.33 -23.57 6.07
N ASN A 262 -48.08 -23.54 4.76
CA ASN A 262 -48.16 -24.70 3.89
C ASN A 262 -47.16 -24.64 2.73
N THR A 263 -46.09 -25.43 2.83
CA THR A 263 -45.02 -25.45 1.82
C THR A 263 -45.48 -25.94 0.43
N THR A 264 -46.61 -26.65 0.32
CA THR A 264 -47.12 -27.06 -1.00
C THR A 264 -47.67 -25.88 -1.81
N ASP A 265 -48.03 -24.78 -1.15
CA ASP A 265 -48.58 -23.59 -1.81
C ASP A 265 -47.50 -22.81 -2.59
N LEU A 266 -46.23 -23.19 -2.41
CA LEU A 266 -45.12 -22.70 -3.21
C LEU A 266 -45.10 -23.31 -4.62
N ILE A 267 -45.67 -24.50 -4.83
CA ILE A 267 -45.65 -25.14 -6.16
C ILE A 267 -46.48 -24.31 -7.14
N ASP A 268 -45.95 -24.11 -8.35
CA ASP A 268 -46.51 -23.26 -9.41
C ASP A 268 -46.56 -21.75 -9.08
N LEU A 269 -45.99 -21.33 -7.94
CA LEU A 269 -45.89 -19.91 -7.58
C LEU A 269 -44.98 -19.18 -8.58
N LEU A 270 -45.49 -18.09 -9.15
CA LEU A 270 -44.70 -17.18 -9.97
C LEU A 270 -43.80 -16.35 -9.06
N VAL A 271 -42.50 -16.39 -9.36
CA VAL A 271 -41.48 -15.70 -8.56
C VAL A 271 -40.59 -14.83 -9.43
N GLN A 272 -39.96 -13.85 -8.81
CA GLN A 272 -38.99 -12.97 -9.44
C GLN A 272 -37.79 -12.76 -8.52
N LYS A 273 -36.65 -12.39 -9.09
CA LYS A 273 -35.44 -12.03 -8.33
C LYS A 273 -34.62 -10.98 -9.08
N TYR A 274 -33.90 -10.14 -8.36
CA TYR A 274 -32.93 -9.21 -8.91
C TYR A 274 -31.55 -9.64 -8.46
N GLY A 275 -30.68 -10.00 -9.41
CA GLY A 275 -29.36 -10.54 -9.13
C GLY A 275 -28.24 -9.81 -9.85
N ARG A 276 -27.03 -9.87 -9.29
CA ARG A 276 -25.81 -9.25 -9.82
C ARG A 276 -25.61 -9.52 -11.32
N THR A 277 -25.89 -10.74 -11.77
CA THR A 277 -25.50 -11.22 -13.10
C THR A 277 -26.65 -11.16 -14.09
N THR A 278 -27.83 -11.63 -13.70
CA THR A 278 -28.98 -11.71 -14.61
C THR A 278 -29.99 -10.57 -14.41
N ALA A 279 -29.74 -9.64 -13.47
CA ALA A 279 -30.65 -8.57 -13.08
C ALA A 279 -32.04 -9.14 -12.72
N LEU A 280 -33.12 -8.44 -13.09
CA LEU A 280 -34.49 -8.91 -12.88
C LEU A 280 -34.80 -10.09 -13.81
N THR A 281 -35.12 -11.24 -13.23
CA THR A 281 -35.68 -12.39 -13.95
C THR A 281 -36.93 -12.90 -13.24
N THR A 282 -37.76 -13.62 -13.99
CA THR A 282 -38.99 -14.24 -13.48
C THR A 282 -39.00 -15.73 -13.79
N GLY A 283 -39.65 -16.50 -12.91
CA GLY A 283 -39.67 -17.95 -12.98
C GLY A 283 -40.87 -18.53 -12.25
N THR A 284 -40.87 -19.85 -12.13
CA THR A 284 -41.92 -20.60 -11.45
C THR A 284 -41.28 -21.67 -10.57
N ILE A 285 -41.75 -21.76 -9.33
CA ILE A 285 -41.35 -22.85 -8.43
C ILE A 285 -41.96 -24.15 -8.96
N GLU A 286 -41.10 -25.06 -9.41
CA GLU A 286 -41.51 -26.36 -9.96
C GLU A 286 -41.59 -27.43 -8.87
N ALA A 287 -40.71 -27.35 -7.87
CA ALA A 287 -40.63 -28.35 -6.81
C ALA A 287 -40.20 -27.74 -5.47
N VAL A 288 -40.69 -28.36 -4.41
CA VAL A 288 -40.30 -28.15 -3.00
C VAL A 288 -39.83 -29.46 -2.41
N ASN A 289 -39.21 -29.41 -1.23
CA ASN A 289 -38.59 -30.58 -0.59
C ASN A 289 -37.57 -31.25 -1.51
N VAL A 290 -36.77 -30.44 -2.19
CA VAL A 290 -35.72 -30.89 -3.09
C VAL A 290 -34.50 -31.30 -2.27
N GLU A 291 -33.99 -32.49 -2.55
CA GLU A 291 -32.76 -33.04 -1.99
C GLU A 291 -31.71 -33.10 -3.11
N VAL A 292 -30.52 -32.54 -2.88
CA VAL A 292 -29.54 -32.30 -3.94
C VAL A 292 -28.13 -32.13 -3.39
N ASP A 293 -27.15 -32.67 -4.12
CA ASP A 293 -25.74 -32.41 -3.85
C ASP A 293 -25.26 -31.20 -4.67
N VAL A 294 -24.63 -30.25 -4.00
CA VAL A 294 -24.12 -29.00 -4.59
C VAL A 294 -22.60 -28.95 -4.46
N CYS A 295 -21.95 -28.63 -5.57
CA CYS A 295 -20.49 -28.51 -5.63
C CYS A 295 -20.04 -27.06 -5.44
N TYR A 296 -19.25 -26.82 -4.39
CA TYR A 296 -18.69 -25.52 -4.05
C TYR A 296 -17.29 -25.32 -4.61
N GLU A 297 -16.56 -26.41 -4.89
CA GLU A 297 -15.23 -26.36 -5.48
C GLU A 297 -15.09 -27.36 -6.62
N CYS A 298 -15.01 -26.81 -7.84
CA CYS A 298 -14.93 -27.55 -9.09
C CYS A 298 -13.49 -27.59 -9.61
N ASN A 299 -12.93 -28.78 -9.82
CA ASN A 299 -11.63 -28.95 -10.45
C ASN A 299 -11.74 -29.24 -11.96
N GLY A 300 -11.01 -28.44 -12.75
CA GLY A 300 -10.85 -28.60 -14.20
C GLY A 300 -11.85 -27.82 -15.07
N PRO A 301 -11.54 -27.59 -16.36
CA PRO A 301 -12.49 -27.00 -17.29
C PRO A 301 -13.70 -27.93 -17.39
N PHE A 302 -14.92 -27.40 -17.23
CA PHE A 302 -16.20 -28.13 -17.18
C PHE A 302 -16.56 -28.86 -15.87
N CYS A 303 -15.87 -28.60 -14.75
CA CYS A 303 -16.21 -29.18 -13.43
C CYS A 303 -16.36 -30.73 -13.46
N PHE A 304 -15.35 -31.44 -13.98
CA PHE A 304 -15.40 -32.91 -14.08
C PHE A 304 -15.21 -33.63 -12.72
N SER A 305 -14.71 -32.94 -11.71
CA SER A 305 -14.56 -33.47 -10.35
C SER A 305 -14.81 -32.37 -9.32
N CYS A 306 -15.64 -32.67 -8.32
CA CYS A 306 -15.90 -31.79 -7.19
C CYS A 306 -14.97 -32.14 -6.03
N SER A 307 -14.27 -31.15 -5.46
CA SER A 307 -13.45 -31.33 -4.23
C SER A 307 -14.17 -30.91 -2.95
N LYS A 308 -15.21 -30.06 -3.05
CA LYS A 308 -15.99 -29.57 -1.91
C LYS A 308 -17.48 -29.73 -2.22
N LEU A 309 -18.05 -30.88 -1.86
CA LEU A 309 -19.44 -31.28 -2.13
C LEU A 309 -20.25 -31.20 -0.83
N ALA A 310 -21.44 -30.62 -0.88
CA ALA A 310 -22.36 -30.54 0.25
C ALA A 310 -23.76 -31.06 -0.13
N HIS A 311 -24.38 -31.79 0.80
CA HIS A 311 -25.71 -32.36 0.62
C HIS A 311 -26.77 -31.42 1.21
N PHE A 312 -27.76 -31.03 0.42
CA PHE A 312 -28.84 -30.14 0.84
C PHE A 312 -30.20 -30.83 0.78
N VAL A 313 -31.02 -30.59 1.79
CA VAL A 313 -32.39 -31.12 1.92
C VAL A 313 -33.39 -29.97 2.03
N ASP A 314 -34.67 -30.23 1.78
CA ASP A 314 -35.77 -29.24 1.92
C ASP A 314 -35.65 -27.98 1.04
N GLN A 315 -35.03 -28.11 -0.14
CA GLN A 315 -34.78 -26.99 -1.05
C GLN A 315 -35.98 -26.69 -1.97
N ILE A 316 -35.95 -25.51 -2.60
CA ILE A 316 -36.90 -25.05 -3.62
C ILE A 316 -36.21 -25.10 -4.99
N SER A 317 -36.87 -25.64 -6.01
CA SER A 317 -36.39 -25.64 -7.40
C SER A 317 -37.24 -24.70 -8.26
N ILE A 318 -36.57 -23.81 -9.00
CA ILE A 318 -37.19 -22.80 -9.86
C ILE A 318 -36.81 -23.05 -11.32
N THR A 319 -37.76 -22.85 -12.22
CA THR A 319 -37.58 -22.94 -13.67
C THR A 319 -38.04 -21.64 -14.36
N PRO A 320 -37.55 -21.34 -15.57
CA PRO A 320 -36.55 -22.09 -16.35
C PRO A 320 -35.12 -21.86 -15.83
N GLY A 321 -34.12 -22.57 -16.37
CA GLY A 321 -32.72 -22.44 -15.90
C GLY A 321 -32.14 -21.03 -16.08
N GLU A 322 -32.66 -20.26 -17.04
CA GLU A 322 -32.33 -18.85 -17.27
C GLU A 322 -32.84 -17.92 -16.16
N PHE A 323 -33.58 -18.45 -15.18
CA PHE A 323 -33.95 -17.70 -13.99
C PHE A 323 -32.72 -17.17 -13.25
N SER A 324 -31.57 -17.87 -13.28
CA SER A 324 -30.34 -17.37 -12.69
C SER A 324 -29.07 -17.78 -13.43
N GLY A 325 -27.99 -17.04 -13.18
CA GLY A 325 -26.64 -17.34 -13.63
C GLY A 325 -25.66 -17.43 -12.46
N GLY A 326 -24.44 -17.90 -12.74
CA GLY A 326 -23.35 -17.83 -11.77
C GLY A 326 -23.09 -16.40 -11.35
N GLY A 327 -23.00 -16.14 -10.04
CA GLY A 327 -22.90 -14.80 -9.45
C GLY A 327 -24.23 -14.21 -8.95
N ASP A 328 -25.38 -14.83 -9.25
CA ASP A 328 -26.66 -14.45 -8.63
C ASP A 328 -26.88 -15.08 -7.24
N SER A 329 -25.96 -15.92 -6.78
CA SER A 329 -25.96 -16.46 -5.41
C SER A 329 -26.14 -15.34 -4.39
N GLY A 330 -27.06 -15.54 -3.46
CA GLY A 330 -27.47 -14.57 -2.46
C GLY A 330 -28.71 -13.77 -2.85
N SER A 331 -29.17 -13.81 -4.10
CA SER A 331 -30.37 -13.06 -4.51
C SER A 331 -31.61 -13.50 -3.72
N LEU A 332 -32.35 -12.54 -3.17
CA LEU A 332 -33.68 -12.79 -2.62
C LEU A 332 -34.67 -13.08 -3.75
N ILE A 333 -35.40 -14.18 -3.62
CA ILE A 333 -36.50 -14.58 -4.47
C ILE A 333 -37.80 -14.19 -3.79
N VAL A 334 -38.63 -13.42 -4.51
CA VAL A 334 -39.92 -12.90 -4.03
C VAL A 334 -41.06 -13.31 -4.96
N THR A 335 -42.30 -13.14 -4.52
CA THR A 335 -43.48 -13.30 -5.39
C THR A 335 -43.40 -12.36 -6.59
N ASN A 336 -43.83 -12.86 -7.76
CA ASN A 336 -43.91 -12.06 -8.99
C ASN A 336 -45.23 -11.26 -9.04
N ASP A 337 -45.39 -10.37 -8.07
CA ASP A 337 -46.46 -9.42 -7.95
C ASP A 337 -45.93 -8.13 -7.29
N THR A 338 -46.83 -7.19 -7.03
CA THR A 338 -46.47 -5.91 -6.40
C THR A 338 -46.18 -6.02 -4.91
N ASP A 339 -46.52 -7.15 -4.27
CA ASP A 339 -46.30 -7.33 -2.84
C ASP A 339 -44.87 -7.79 -2.57
N ALA A 340 -44.22 -8.44 -3.54
CA ALA A 340 -42.82 -8.88 -3.47
C ALA A 340 -42.52 -9.63 -2.14
N LYS A 341 -43.40 -10.55 -1.76
CA LYS A 341 -43.27 -11.34 -0.54
C LYS A 341 -42.08 -12.30 -0.65
N PRO A 342 -41.16 -12.35 0.33
CA PRO A 342 -40.04 -13.26 0.32
C PRO A 342 -40.46 -14.73 0.25
N VAL A 343 -39.73 -15.52 -0.56
CA VAL A 343 -39.98 -16.95 -0.77
C VAL A 343 -38.71 -17.79 -0.60
N GLY A 344 -37.58 -17.34 -1.11
CA GLY A 344 -36.34 -18.11 -1.00
C GLY A 344 -35.08 -17.28 -1.14
N LEU A 345 -33.96 -17.87 -0.73
CA LEU A 345 -32.62 -17.32 -0.92
C LEU A 345 -31.87 -18.19 -1.94
N LEU A 346 -31.58 -17.64 -3.11
CA LEU A 346 -30.90 -18.35 -4.19
C LEU A 346 -29.48 -18.72 -3.75
N PHE A 347 -29.07 -19.98 -3.90
CA PHE A 347 -27.69 -20.40 -3.57
C PHE A 347 -27.00 -21.27 -4.63
N ALA A 348 -27.76 -21.92 -5.52
CA ALA A 348 -27.18 -22.77 -6.56
C ALA A 348 -28.05 -22.80 -7.83
N GLY A 349 -27.49 -23.32 -8.92
CA GLY A 349 -28.22 -23.44 -10.18
C GLY A 349 -27.49 -24.29 -11.22
N SER A 350 -28.21 -24.61 -12.28
CA SER A 350 -27.74 -25.34 -13.45
C SER A 350 -28.33 -24.73 -14.72
N SER A 351 -27.96 -25.24 -15.88
CA SER A 351 -28.56 -24.83 -17.16
C SER A 351 -30.06 -25.13 -17.27
N SER A 352 -30.66 -25.83 -16.31
CA SER A 352 -32.08 -26.25 -16.36
C SER A 352 -32.96 -25.71 -15.24
N ARG A 353 -32.36 -25.34 -14.10
CA ARG A 353 -33.08 -24.97 -12.88
C ARG A 353 -32.19 -24.20 -11.93
N THR A 354 -32.81 -23.38 -11.09
CA THR A 354 -32.21 -22.70 -9.94
C THR A 354 -32.64 -23.39 -8.66
N LEU A 355 -31.78 -23.38 -7.65
CA LEU A 355 -32.03 -23.92 -6.32
C LEU A 355 -31.96 -22.80 -5.28
N ALA A 356 -32.90 -22.81 -4.35
CA ALA A 356 -33.02 -21.81 -3.30
C ALA A 356 -33.32 -22.44 -1.95
N ASN A 357 -32.72 -21.87 -0.91
CA ASN A 357 -33.07 -22.12 0.48
C ASN A 357 -34.47 -21.55 0.75
N ARG A 358 -35.25 -22.21 1.60
CA ARG A 358 -36.50 -21.62 2.10
C ARG A 358 -36.18 -20.37 2.93
N ILE A 359 -36.86 -19.26 2.64
CA ILE A 359 -36.54 -17.99 3.32
C ILE A 359 -36.90 -18.01 4.81
N ASP A 360 -37.97 -18.71 5.21
CA ASP A 360 -38.36 -18.84 6.61
C ASP A 360 -37.26 -19.47 7.47
N ARG A 361 -36.58 -20.51 6.98
CA ARG A 361 -35.45 -21.12 7.69
C ARG A 361 -34.27 -20.17 7.84
N VAL A 362 -33.99 -19.39 6.80
CA VAL A 362 -32.90 -18.41 6.81
C VAL A 362 -33.19 -17.31 7.84
N LEU A 363 -34.36 -16.69 7.77
CA LEU A 363 -34.76 -15.60 8.67
C LEU A 363 -34.83 -16.06 10.13
N ASN A 364 -35.40 -17.24 10.39
CA ASN A 364 -35.49 -17.80 11.74
C ASN A 364 -34.13 -18.20 12.32
N ARG A 365 -33.18 -18.68 11.51
CA ARG A 365 -31.83 -19.03 11.98
C ARG A 365 -31.09 -17.81 12.54
N PHE A 366 -31.30 -16.64 11.94
CA PHE A 366 -30.66 -15.40 12.36
C PHE A 366 -31.55 -14.54 13.27
N ASN A 367 -32.79 -14.96 13.54
CA ASN A 367 -33.78 -14.18 14.30
C ASN A 367 -33.95 -12.77 13.73
N VAL A 368 -34.15 -12.68 12.42
CA VAL A 368 -34.32 -11.42 11.67
C VAL A 368 -35.57 -11.46 10.79
N THR A 369 -36.09 -10.28 10.45
CA THR A 369 -37.11 -10.09 9.41
C THR A 369 -36.54 -9.30 8.25
N VAL A 370 -37.11 -9.47 7.05
CA VAL A 370 -36.78 -8.58 5.92
C VAL A 370 -37.19 -7.15 6.28
N ASP A 371 -36.30 -6.20 6.03
CA ASP A 371 -36.59 -4.79 6.21
C ASP A 371 -37.22 -4.24 4.92
N ASP A 372 -38.48 -3.82 5.01
CA ASP A 372 -39.25 -3.22 3.92
C ASP A 372 -39.25 -1.67 3.98
N GLY A 373 -38.40 -1.09 4.82
CA GLY A 373 -38.32 0.34 5.07
C GLY A 373 -39.34 0.84 6.09
N THR A 374 -40.12 -0.04 6.72
CA THR A 374 -41.06 0.33 7.80
C THR A 374 -40.52 0.04 9.21
N ALA A 375 -39.36 -0.63 9.31
CA ALA A 375 -38.73 -0.91 10.59
C ALA A 375 -38.29 0.39 11.28
N THR A 376 -38.72 0.58 12.54
CA THR A 376 -38.14 1.58 13.44
C THR A 376 -37.12 0.86 14.32
N LEU A 377 -35.83 1.13 14.12
CA LEU A 377 -34.80 0.58 15.00
C LEU A 377 -34.97 1.17 16.40
N GLU A 378 -34.93 0.33 17.41
CA GLU A 378 -34.89 0.80 18.79
C GLU A 378 -33.56 1.54 19.04
N PRO A 379 -33.57 2.72 19.69
CA PRO A 379 -32.35 3.42 20.04
C PRO A 379 -31.54 2.57 21.02
N VAL A 380 -30.26 2.37 20.72
CA VAL A 380 -29.30 1.67 21.58
C VAL A 380 -28.17 2.64 21.96
N THR A 381 -27.85 2.67 23.25
CA THR A 381 -26.72 3.37 23.84
C THR A 381 -25.56 2.38 23.97
N ASP A 382 -24.50 2.53 23.16
CA ASP A 382 -23.33 1.63 23.22
C ASP A 382 -22.04 2.44 23.13
N ILE A 383 -21.34 2.57 24.25
CA ILE A 383 -20.04 3.22 24.31
C ILE A 383 -18.98 2.12 24.38
N ALA A 384 -17.97 2.22 23.52
CA ALA A 384 -16.88 1.27 23.46
C ALA A 384 -15.54 1.96 23.72
N VAL A 385 -14.63 1.29 24.42
CA VAL A 385 -13.19 1.62 24.42
C VAL A 385 -12.53 0.89 23.27
N THR A 386 -12.36 1.57 22.13
CA THR A 386 -11.87 0.94 20.91
C THR A 386 -10.35 0.80 20.84
N GLY A 387 -9.60 1.42 21.77
CA GLY A 387 -8.16 1.19 21.88
C GLY A 387 -7.45 1.87 23.04
N VAL A 388 -6.33 1.28 23.45
CA VAL A 388 -5.34 1.88 24.35
C VAL A 388 -3.97 1.82 23.68
N SER A 389 -3.31 2.96 23.52
CA SER A 389 -2.05 3.09 22.79
C SER A 389 -0.96 3.71 23.67
N ALA A 390 0.21 3.05 23.72
CA ALA A 390 1.39 3.45 24.46
C ALA A 390 2.65 2.90 23.76
N PRO A 391 3.86 3.44 24.06
CA PRO A 391 5.11 2.79 23.66
C PRO A 391 5.18 1.34 24.17
N SER A 392 5.81 0.43 23.42
CA SER A 392 5.92 -0.98 23.80
C SER A 392 6.84 -1.21 25.01
N SER A 393 7.80 -0.33 25.22
CA SER A 393 8.64 -0.29 26.41
C SER A 393 9.01 1.14 26.78
N VAL A 394 9.29 1.33 28.06
CA VAL A 394 9.60 2.61 28.71
C VAL A 394 10.64 2.37 29.80
N VAL A 395 11.39 3.39 30.18
CA VAL A 395 12.39 3.27 31.25
C VAL A 395 11.78 3.76 32.56
N GLU A 396 12.08 3.08 33.66
CA GLU A 396 11.69 3.51 35.00
C GLU A 396 12.05 4.98 35.25
N GLY A 397 11.04 5.79 35.62
CA GLY A 397 11.19 7.24 35.84
C GLY A 397 10.71 8.10 34.67
N ASP A 398 10.39 7.50 33.53
CA ASP A 398 9.77 8.19 32.40
C ASP A 398 8.35 8.65 32.74
N VAL A 399 7.97 9.80 32.18
CA VAL A 399 6.59 10.26 32.12
C VAL A 399 6.06 10.04 30.70
N VAL A 400 5.16 9.07 30.56
CA VAL A 400 4.72 8.49 29.30
C VAL A 400 3.31 8.94 28.97
N SER A 401 3.06 9.32 27.72
CA SER A 401 1.70 9.58 27.23
C SER A 401 1.01 8.28 26.83
N VAL A 402 -0.19 8.04 27.35
CA VAL A 402 -1.04 6.88 27.02
C VAL A 402 -2.38 7.39 26.49
N ASP A 403 -2.74 6.98 25.29
CA ASP A 403 -3.98 7.41 24.63
C ASP A 403 -5.06 6.32 24.79
N VAL A 404 -6.27 6.72 25.18
CA VAL A 404 -7.46 5.87 25.24
C VAL A 404 -8.49 6.41 24.25
N THR A 405 -8.88 5.59 23.27
CA THR A 405 -9.90 5.94 22.27
C THR A 405 -11.25 5.38 22.70
N VAL A 406 -12.26 6.24 22.69
CA VAL A 406 -13.64 5.91 23.08
C VAL A 406 -14.57 6.32 21.94
N GLU A 407 -15.51 5.46 21.60
CA GLU A 407 -16.47 5.64 20.51
C GLU A 407 -17.89 5.32 20.99
N ASN A 408 -18.88 6.07 20.53
CA ASN A 408 -20.28 5.67 20.66
C ASN A 408 -20.62 4.85 19.42
N VAL A 409 -20.65 3.52 19.57
CA VAL A 409 -20.99 2.57 18.51
C VAL A 409 -22.51 2.29 18.45
N GLY A 410 -23.27 2.86 19.41
CA GLY A 410 -24.73 2.82 19.45
C GLY A 410 -25.40 3.78 18.46
N THR A 411 -26.74 3.66 18.38
CA THR A 411 -27.60 4.49 17.52
C THR A 411 -28.19 5.70 18.24
N GLU A 412 -28.03 5.79 19.56
CA GLU A 412 -28.50 6.90 20.38
C GLU A 412 -27.36 7.82 20.84
N ASP A 413 -27.61 9.13 20.81
CA ASP A 413 -26.71 10.13 21.39
C ASP A 413 -26.62 9.96 22.92
N VAL A 414 -25.41 9.69 23.42
CA VAL A 414 -25.15 9.81 24.86
C VAL A 414 -24.93 11.28 25.19
N THR A 415 -25.82 11.85 26.00
CA THR A 415 -25.77 13.28 26.38
C THR A 415 -25.27 13.52 27.80
N SER A 416 -25.10 12.46 28.59
CA SER A 416 -24.48 12.50 29.92
C SER A 416 -22.96 12.45 29.82
N ASP A 417 -22.29 13.06 30.77
CA ASP A 417 -20.83 12.95 30.91
C ASP A 417 -20.39 11.47 30.99
N ILE A 418 -19.34 11.12 30.26
CA ILE A 418 -18.73 9.77 30.26
C ILE A 418 -17.42 9.86 31.04
N THR A 419 -17.27 9.10 32.12
CA THR A 419 -16.03 9.02 32.89
C THR A 419 -15.17 7.90 32.34
N VAL A 420 -13.94 8.21 31.95
CA VAL A 420 -12.97 7.24 31.43
C VAL A 420 -11.79 7.15 32.38
N THR A 421 -11.44 5.93 32.79
CA THR A 421 -10.33 5.63 33.69
C THR A 421 -9.25 4.85 32.97
N LEU A 422 -7.99 5.11 33.33
CA LEU A 422 -6.84 4.33 32.89
C LEU A 422 -6.14 3.77 34.13
N ASN A 423 -6.01 2.45 34.19
CA ASN A 423 -5.35 1.73 35.29
C ASN A 423 -4.12 0.97 34.79
N ASP A 424 -3.11 0.89 35.63
CA ASP A 424 -2.08 -0.13 35.58
C ASP A 424 -2.57 -1.32 36.42
N ASP A 425 -3.04 -2.36 35.76
CA ASP A 425 -3.62 -3.54 36.42
C ASP A 425 -2.55 -4.43 37.05
N THR A 426 -1.30 -4.37 36.54
CA THR A 426 -0.18 -5.14 37.09
C THR A 426 0.15 -4.66 38.49
N ASP A 427 0.24 -3.35 38.68
CA ASP A 427 0.55 -2.74 39.98
C ASP A 427 -0.71 -2.39 40.80
N GLY A 428 -1.90 -2.43 40.18
CA GLY A 428 -3.17 -2.06 40.80
C GLY A 428 -3.27 -0.56 41.09
N VAL A 429 -2.70 0.26 40.21
CA VAL A 429 -2.59 1.72 40.37
C VAL A 429 -3.46 2.43 39.33
N LEU A 430 -4.29 3.39 39.79
CA LEU A 430 -5.01 4.30 38.90
C LEU A 430 -4.03 5.35 38.34
N ILE A 431 -3.82 5.35 37.03
CA ILE A 431 -3.00 6.35 36.34
C ILE A 431 -3.77 7.67 36.27
N GLY A 432 -5.04 7.62 35.90
CA GLY A 432 -5.87 8.82 35.89
C GLY A 432 -7.32 8.60 35.52
N THR A 433 -8.09 9.66 35.68
CA THR A 433 -9.50 9.73 35.30
C THR A 433 -9.73 11.00 34.51
N GLN A 434 -10.44 10.87 33.40
CA GLN A 434 -10.87 12.00 32.56
C GLN A 434 -12.36 11.86 32.25
N THR A 435 -12.96 12.94 31.76
CA THR A 435 -14.40 12.98 31.49
C THR A 435 -14.64 13.58 30.11
N ILE A 436 -15.45 12.90 29.31
CA ILE A 436 -16.01 13.44 28.06
C ILE A 436 -17.26 14.21 28.44
N SER A 437 -17.15 15.54 28.53
CA SER A 437 -18.25 16.40 28.97
C SER A 437 -19.34 16.54 27.91
N GLY A 438 -20.60 16.36 28.30
CA GLY A 438 -21.76 16.39 27.41
C GLY A 438 -21.97 15.11 26.60
N GLY A 439 -21.23 14.04 26.93
CA GLY A 439 -21.31 12.73 26.30
C GLY A 439 -20.75 12.69 24.88
N LEU A 440 -21.23 11.74 24.09
CA LEU A 440 -20.73 11.42 22.77
C LEU A 440 -21.93 11.10 21.86
N ALA A 441 -22.08 11.86 20.77
CA ALA A 441 -23.12 11.61 19.78
C ALA A 441 -22.92 10.24 19.11
N ALA A 442 -24.00 9.62 18.64
CA ALA A 442 -23.96 8.33 17.95
C ALA A 442 -22.92 8.36 16.81
N GLY A 443 -22.08 7.32 16.72
CA GLY A 443 -21.00 7.19 15.74
C GLY A 443 -19.82 8.16 15.90
N SER A 444 -19.79 8.99 16.95
CA SER A 444 -18.66 9.87 17.24
C SER A 444 -17.60 9.16 18.07
N SER A 445 -16.34 9.47 17.83
CA SER A 445 -15.21 9.00 18.64
C SER A 445 -14.36 10.17 19.16
N THR A 446 -13.67 9.92 20.27
CA THR A 446 -12.73 10.85 20.87
C THR A 446 -11.54 10.09 21.47
N THR A 447 -10.43 10.79 21.69
CA THR A 447 -9.23 10.22 22.30
C THR A 447 -8.80 11.05 23.49
N LEU A 448 -8.58 10.40 24.61
CA LEU A 448 -8.14 10.98 25.87
C LEU A 448 -6.69 10.59 26.13
N THR A 449 -5.83 11.59 26.32
CA THR A 449 -4.40 11.37 26.60
C THR A 449 -4.14 11.47 28.09
N TYR A 450 -3.60 10.41 28.69
CA TYR A 450 -3.19 10.30 30.08
C TYR A 450 -1.66 10.40 30.19
N SER A 451 -1.18 10.82 31.36
CA SER A 451 0.24 10.91 31.69
C SER A 451 0.57 9.86 32.76
N TRP A 452 1.38 8.87 32.40
CA TRP A 452 1.82 7.79 33.29
C TRP A 452 3.24 8.04 33.77
N ASP A 453 3.43 8.25 35.06
CA ASP A 453 4.75 8.38 35.69
C ASP A 453 5.20 7.00 36.18
N THR A 454 6.25 6.47 35.57
CA THR A 454 6.76 5.11 35.81
C THR A 454 7.76 5.04 36.96
N GLY A 455 8.09 6.16 37.62
CA GLY A 455 9.12 6.20 38.67
C GLY A 455 8.77 5.43 39.95
N SER A 456 7.54 4.91 40.07
CA SER A 456 7.13 4.01 41.15
C SER A 456 6.57 2.67 40.65
N SER A 457 6.57 2.46 39.34
CA SER A 457 6.11 1.21 38.74
C SER A 457 7.10 0.09 39.06
N SER A 458 6.59 -1.14 39.19
CA SER A 458 7.47 -2.31 39.22
C SER A 458 8.20 -2.49 37.88
N LEU A 459 9.24 -3.34 37.85
CA LEU A 459 9.95 -3.65 36.59
C LEU A 459 9.28 -4.86 35.92
N GLY A 460 9.21 -4.86 34.59
CA GLY A 460 8.63 -5.93 33.78
C GLY A 460 7.40 -5.48 32.98
N ASP A 461 6.50 -6.41 32.65
CA ASP A 461 5.34 -6.13 31.79
C ASP A 461 4.15 -5.57 32.59
N HIS A 462 3.65 -4.40 32.18
CA HIS A 462 2.48 -3.73 32.75
C HIS A 462 1.30 -3.82 31.80
N THR A 463 0.17 -4.32 32.29
CA THR A 463 -1.10 -4.28 31.54
C THR A 463 -1.84 -3.00 31.88
N LEU A 464 -1.95 -2.11 30.89
CA LEU A 464 -2.68 -0.85 31.03
C LEU A 464 -4.08 -1.00 30.46
N THR A 465 -5.12 -0.72 31.25
CA THR A 465 -6.52 -0.91 30.86
C THR A 465 -7.29 0.40 30.93
N GLY A 466 -7.86 0.82 29.80
CA GLY A 466 -8.82 1.91 29.70
C GLY A 466 -10.25 1.38 29.86
N SER A 467 -11.11 2.06 30.61
CA SER A 467 -12.52 1.68 30.79
C SER A 467 -13.42 2.90 31.03
N HIS A 468 -14.72 2.80 30.76
CA HIS A 468 -15.71 3.83 31.11
C HIS A 468 -16.76 3.38 32.13
N ASP A 469 -17.59 4.33 32.60
CA ASP A 469 -18.63 4.13 33.60
C ASP A 469 -20.07 4.07 33.04
N VAL A 470 -20.24 4.17 31.72
CA VAL A 470 -21.55 4.03 31.07
C VAL A 470 -22.06 2.60 31.21
N THR A 471 -23.36 2.45 31.44
CA THR A 471 -24.05 1.16 31.34
C THR A 471 -24.80 1.16 30.03
N ASP A 472 -24.43 0.26 29.15
CA ASP A 472 -24.87 0.16 27.76
C ASP A 472 -25.21 -1.29 27.38
N GLU A 473 -25.51 -1.50 26.10
CA GLU A 473 -25.95 -2.78 25.57
C GLU A 473 -24.84 -3.83 25.34
N ASP A 474 -23.57 -3.44 25.16
CA ASP A 474 -22.45 -4.36 24.93
C ASP A 474 -21.29 -4.18 25.92
N GLY A 475 -21.49 -4.74 27.12
CA GLY A 475 -20.47 -4.77 28.19
C GLY A 475 -19.12 -5.44 27.84
N THR A 476 -18.97 -6.03 26.65
CA THR A 476 -17.70 -6.66 26.23
C THR A 476 -16.71 -5.68 25.63
N ASN A 477 -17.18 -4.51 25.21
CA ASN A 477 -16.39 -3.47 24.55
C ASN A 477 -16.08 -2.27 25.48
N ASP A 478 -16.58 -2.27 26.72
CA ASP A 478 -16.41 -1.19 27.71
C ASP A 478 -14.97 -0.94 28.17
N SER A 479 -14.05 -1.83 27.78
CA SER A 479 -12.65 -1.73 28.14
C SER A 479 -11.73 -2.32 27.08
N ALA A 480 -10.54 -1.75 26.97
CA ALA A 480 -9.45 -2.29 26.18
C ALA A 480 -8.14 -2.15 26.94
N SER A 481 -7.16 -2.99 26.58
CA SER A 481 -5.87 -3.03 27.26
C SER A 481 -4.69 -3.07 26.29
N THR A 482 -3.54 -2.62 26.76
CA THR A 482 -2.25 -2.78 26.10
C THR A 482 -1.17 -3.20 27.09
N VAL A 483 -0.06 -3.75 26.62
CA VAL A 483 1.06 -4.17 27.46
C VAL A 483 2.28 -3.30 27.18
N VAL A 484 2.90 -2.78 28.24
CA VAL A 484 4.10 -1.95 28.19
C VAL A 484 5.16 -2.54 29.12
N THR A 485 6.38 -2.75 28.63
CA THR A 485 7.48 -3.23 29.47
C THR A 485 8.20 -2.03 30.12
N VAL A 486 8.26 -1.99 31.45
CA VAL A 486 9.07 -1.04 32.22
C VAL A 486 10.45 -1.64 32.46
N GLU A 487 11.46 -1.01 31.86
CA GLU A 487 12.86 -1.41 31.95
C GLU A 487 13.58 -0.65 33.07
N SER A 488 14.59 -1.29 33.67
CA SER A 488 15.41 -0.61 34.68
C SER A 488 16.15 0.58 34.05
N ALA A 489 16.20 1.69 34.76
CA ALA A 489 17.06 2.82 34.42
C ALA A 489 18.54 2.43 34.64
N ILE A 490 19.34 2.47 33.58
CA ILE A 490 20.79 2.21 33.62
C ILE A 490 21.56 3.37 33.02
N THR A 491 22.57 3.82 33.74
CA THR A 491 23.60 4.73 33.24
C THR A 491 24.86 3.91 33.03
N ASP A 492 25.47 3.98 31.84
CA ASP A 492 26.66 3.20 31.52
C ASP A 492 27.52 3.98 30.51
N ILE A 493 28.64 4.53 30.96
CA ILE A 493 29.59 5.25 30.12
C ILE A 493 30.73 4.29 29.82
N ALA A 494 31.09 4.15 28.55
CA ALA A 494 32.11 3.22 28.11
C ALA A 494 33.20 3.93 27.32
N ILE A 495 34.45 3.45 27.45
CA ILE A 495 35.53 3.77 26.50
C ILE A 495 35.40 2.85 25.27
N SER A 496 34.53 3.23 24.33
CA SER A 496 34.16 2.38 23.19
C SER A 496 35.21 2.31 22.08
N ALA A 497 36.20 3.21 22.06
CA ALA A 497 37.40 3.05 21.22
C ALA A 497 38.63 3.82 21.76
N LEU A 498 39.81 3.29 21.45
CA LEU A 498 41.09 3.96 21.68
C LEU A 498 41.98 3.74 20.44
N SER A 499 42.32 4.81 19.74
CA SER A 499 43.04 4.78 18.47
C SER A 499 44.34 5.59 18.54
N ALA A 500 45.45 4.92 18.26
CA ALA A 500 46.80 5.51 18.18
C ALA A 500 47.59 4.82 17.05
N PRO A 501 48.62 5.46 16.47
CA PRO A 501 49.55 4.78 15.56
C PRO A 501 50.20 3.57 16.23
N SER A 502 50.49 2.50 15.47
CA SER A 502 51.14 1.30 16.02
C SER A 502 52.61 1.51 16.39
N SER A 503 53.26 2.49 15.77
CA SER A 503 54.66 2.85 16.03
C SER A 503 54.91 4.33 15.75
N VAL A 504 55.80 4.94 16.54
CA VAL A 504 56.17 6.36 16.47
C VAL A 504 57.67 6.52 16.75
N VAL A 505 58.27 7.62 16.34
CA VAL A 505 59.69 7.90 16.63
C VAL A 505 59.78 8.75 17.89
N GLN A 506 60.72 8.43 18.77
CA GLN A 506 60.96 9.22 19.98
C GLN A 506 61.22 10.69 19.61
N GLY A 507 60.42 11.59 20.17
CA GLY A 507 60.43 13.03 19.87
C GLY A 507 59.24 13.50 19.02
N ASP A 508 58.45 12.58 18.47
CA ASP A 508 57.20 12.89 17.79
C ASP A 508 56.13 13.38 18.78
N VAL A 509 55.26 14.27 18.30
CA VAL A 509 54.01 14.62 18.96
C VAL A 509 52.86 13.93 18.23
N VAL A 510 52.19 13.02 18.93
CA VAL A 510 51.28 12.03 18.36
C VAL A 510 49.85 12.32 18.81
N SER A 511 48.89 12.18 17.89
CA SER A 511 47.46 12.27 18.20
C SER A 511 46.93 10.91 18.66
N VAL A 512 46.26 10.88 19.81
CA VAL A 512 45.59 9.69 20.35
C VAL A 512 44.11 10.02 20.53
N ASP A 513 43.24 9.28 19.85
CA ASP A 513 41.80 9.50 19.88
C ASP A 513 41.12 8.50 20.82
N VAL A 514 40.33 9.02 21.76
CA VAL A 514 39.55 8.25 22.74
C VAL A 514 38.07 8.48 22.44
N THR A 515 37.32 7.44 22.10
CA THR A 515 35.86 7.51 21.93
C THR A 515 35.18 7.06 23.22
N VAL A 516 34.29 7.91 23.71
CA VAL A 516 33.46 7.68 24.89
C VAL A 516 32.01 7.65 24.46
N GLU A 517 31.26 6.67 24.93
CA GLU A 517 29.88 6.42 24.54
C GLU A 517 29.03 6.13 25.77
N ASN A 518 27.82 6.67 25.82
CA ASN A 518 26.81 6.25 26.80
C ASN A 518 26.04 5.06 26.22
N VAL A 519 26.37 3.86 26.69
CA VAL A 519 25.72 2.60 26.28
C VAL A 519 24.52 2.25 27.16
N GLY A 520 24.27 3.05 28.21
CA GLY A 520 23.07 2.98 29.03
C GLY A 520 21.82 3.54 28.35
N ASN A 521 20.66 3.32 28.96
CA ASN A 521 19.36 3.79 28.48
C ASN A 521 18.93 5.13 29.12
N GLN A 522 19.76 5.71 29.98
CA GLN A 522 19.53 7.00 30.63
C GLN A 522 20.49 8.09 30.17
N ASP A 523 19.98 9.32 30.08
CA ASP A 523 20.81 10.49 29.83
C ASP A 523 21.72 10.78 31.02
N VAL A 524 23.03 10.86 30.76
CA VAL A 524 24.00 11.33 31.74
C VAL A 524 24.16 12.83 31.58
N THR A 525 23.87 13.59 32.64
CA THR A 525 23.95 15.07 32.64
C THR A 525 25.15 15.61 33.44
N GLY A 526 25.87 14.74 34.14
CA GLY A 526 27.08 15.07 34.87
C GLY A 526 28.30 15.16 33.97
N ASP A 527 29.29 15.97 34.35
CA ASP A 527 30.57 16.03 33.66
C ASP A 527 31.30 14.68 33.76
N ILE A 528 31.84 14.20 32.64
CA ILE A 528 32.63 12.97 32.57
C ILE A 528 34.10 13.35 32.35
N THR A 529 34.97 13.03 33.29
CA THR A 529 36.42 13.27 33.16
C THR A 529 37.09 12.04 32.58
N VAL A 530 37.83 12.23 31.49
CA VAL A 530 38.54 11.16 30.78
C VAL A 530 40.04 11.43 30.88
N THR A 531 40.77 10.44 31.34
CA THR A 531 42.22 10.46 31.52
C THR A 531 42.87 9.50 30.53
N LEU A 532 43.99 9.92 29.94
CA LEU A 532 44.87 9.07 29.14
C LEU A 532 46.22 8.98 29.83
N ASP A 533 46.64 7.76 30.16
CA ASP A 533 47.91 7.45 30.81
C ASP A 533 48.80 6.58 29.90
N ASP A 534 50.10 6.77 30.01
CA ASP A 534 51.13 5.82 29.57
C ASP A 534 51.51 4.96 30.78
N ASP A 535 51.00 3.73 30.80
CA ASP A 535 51.19 2.79 31.91
C ASP A 535 52.62 2.24 31.96
N THR A 536 53.30 2.19 30.81
CA THR A 536 54.67 1.68 30.73
C THR A 536 55.62 2.61 31.48
N ASP A 537 55.48 3.92 31.26
CA ASP A 537 56.31 4.94 31.90
C ASP A 537 55.70 5.50 33.19
N VAL A 538 54.45 5.14 33.51
CA VAL A 538 53.69 5.63 34.67
C VAL A 538 53.56 7.15 34.63
N VAL A 539 53.16 7.67 33.46
CA VAL A 539 53.01 9.11 33.19
C VAL A 539 51.62 9.38 32.62
N GLN A 540 50.95 10.39 33.17
CA GLN A 540 49.70 10.89 32.60
C GLN A 540 49.98 11.76 31.37
N ILE A 541 49.37 11.40 30.24
CA ILE A 541 49.45 12.17 28.99
C ILE A 541 48.54 13.39 29.08
N GLY A 542 47.31 13.21 29.58
CA GLY A 542 46.40 14.32 29.78
C GLY A 542 45.06 13.93 30.38
N THR A 543 44.27 14.95 30.67
CA THR A 543 42.88 14.81 31.13
C THR A 543 42.00 15.79 30.34
N GLN A 544 40.82 15.34 29.94
CA GLN A 544 39.80 16.16 29.28
C GLN A 544 38.44 15.87 29.92
N THR A 545 37.49 16.79 29.76
CA THR A 545 36.17 16.68 30.37
C THR A 545 35.10 16.84 29.30
N ILE A 546 34.14 15.93 29.27
CA ILE A 546 32.90 16.03 28.51
C ILE A 546 31.90 16.78 29.39
N SER A 547 31.73 18.07 29.14
CA SER A 547 30.84 18.90 29.94
C SER A 547 29.36 18.66 29.62
N GLY A 548 28.56 18.46 30.68
CA GLY A 548 27.12 18.19 30.57
C GLY A 548 26.76 16.75 30.18
N GLY A 549 27.74 15.84 30.19
CA GLY A 549 27.56 14.40 29.97
C GLY A 549 27.20 14.01 28.54
N LEU A 550 26.52 12.87 28.40
CA LEU A 550 26.13 12.25 27.13
C LEU A 550 24.69 11.75 27.23
N THR A 551 23.87 12.06 26.24
CA THR A 551 22.52 11.46 26.11
C THR A 551 22.64 9.95 25.90
N ALA A 552 21.59 9.18 26.22
CA ALA A 552 21.54 7.75 25.95
C ALA A 552 21.89 7.45 24.47
N GLY A 553 22.82 6.51 24.23
CA GLY A 553 23.37 6.20 22.90
C GLY A 553 24.25 7.29 22.28
N GLY A 554 24.51 8.39 22.99
CA GLY A 554 25.39 9.47 22.55
C GLY A 554 26.86 9.09 22.67
N SER A 555 27.69 9.56 21.73
CA SER A 555 29.14 9.37 21.78
C SER A 555 29.91 10.64 21.42
N THR A 556 31.15 10.72 21.88
CA THR A 556 32.09 11.79 21.55
C THR A 556 33.51 11.25 21.48
N THR A 557 34.36 11.91 20.70
CA THR A 557 35.78 11.55 20.59
C THR A 557 36.63 12.69 21.12
N LEU A 558 37.51 12.37 22.07
CA LEU A 558 38.50 13.26 22.67
C LEU A 558 39.87 12.98 22.05
N THR A 559 40.53 14.01 21.54
CA THR A 559 41.86 13.88 20.94
C THR A 559 42.92 14.40 21.92
N TYR A 560 43.86 13.55 22.29
CA TYR A 560 44.99 13.86 23.15
C TYR A 560 46.27 14.01 22.32
N SER A 561 47.16 14.88 22.77
CA SER A 561 48.47 15.12 22.15
C SER A 561 49.56 14.51 23.03
N TRP A 562 50.16 13.42 22.59
CA TRP A 562 51.23 12.71 23.30
C TRP A 562 52.61 13.13 22.76
N ASP A 563 53.40 13.83 23.57
CA ASP A 563 54.80 14.16 23.28
C ASP A 563 55.72 13.02 23.73
N THR A 564 56.32 12.32 22.76
CA THR A 564 57.15 11.13 22.99
C THR A 564 58.61 11.46 23.32
N ASN A 565 59.01 12.73 23.39
CA ASN A 565 60.40 13.12 23.70
C ASN A 565 60.86 12.62 25.10
N GLY A 566 59.90 12.42 26.02
CA GLY A 566 60.16 11.87 27.35
C GLY A 566 59.89 10.37 27.51
N ALA A 567 59.34 9.72 26.48
CA ALA A 567 58.96 8.31 26.53
C ALA A 567 60.20 7.41 26.44
N THR A 568 60.21 6.28 27.14
CA THR A 568 61.23 5.25 26.96
C THR A 568 61.15 4.61 25.56
N LEU A 569 62.16 3.82 25.16
CA LEU A 569 62.13 3.11 23.88
C LEU A 569 61.49 1.73 24.08
N GLY A 570 60.64 1.29 23.14
CA GLY A 570 59.96 0.00 23.19
C GLY A 570 58.44 0.12 23.13
N ASP A 571 57.73 -0.90 23.62
CA ASP A 571 56.26 -0.93 23.58
C ASP A 571 55.64 -0.18 24.77
N HIS A 572 54.82 0.83 24.49
CA HIS A 572 54.07 1.63 25.46
C HIS A 572 52.62 1.18 25.49
N THR A 573 52.12 0.84 26.67
CA THR A 573 50.68 0.58 26.87
C THR A 573 50.01 1.88 27.27
N LEU A 574 49.17 2.40 26.39
CA LEU A 574 48.36 3.58 26.66
C LEU A 574 46.99 3.12 27.14
N THR A 575 46.52 3.65 28.27
CA THR A 575 45.20 3.33 28.82
C THR A 575 44.39 4.61 28.96
N ALA A 576 43.21 4.61 28.35
CA ALA A 576 42.19 5.63 28.59
C ALA A 576 41.19 5.11 29.63
N SER A 577 40.77 5.96 30.55
CA SER A 577 39.73 5.66 31.54
C SER A 577 38.88 6.89 31.86
N HIS A 578 37.65 6.71 32.35
CA HIS A 578 36.87 7.81 32.94
C HIS A 578 36.61 7.66 34.45
N ASP A 579 36.13 8.74 35.06
CA ASP A 579 35.80 8.83 36.49
C ASP A 579 34.30 8.73 36.80
N PHE A 580 33.45 8.69 35.77
CA PHE A 580 32.00 8.60 35.96
C PHE A 580 31.64 7.25 36.60
N ALA A 581 30.86 7.29 37.67
CA ALA A 581 30.41 6.07 38.34
C ALA A 581 29.09 5.62 37.72
N ASP A 582 29.09 4.43 37.14
CA ASP A 582 27.97 3.88 36.38
C ASP A 582 27.73 2.39 36.69
N ASP A 583 26.87 1.77 35.90
CA ASP A 583 26.36 0.42 36.13
C ASP A 583 27.28 -0.70 35.59
N ASP A 584 28.26 -0.41 34.72
CA ASP A 584 29.22 -1.41 34.18
C ASP A 584 30.68 -0.95 34.19
N ALA A 585 31.28 -1.04 35.37
CA ALA A 585 32.70 -0.75 35.60
C ALA A 585 33.72 -1.52 34.72
N THR A 586 33.29 -2.52 33.93
CA THR A 586 34.19 -3.33 33.09
C THR A 586 34.58 -2.65 31.78
N ASN A 587 33.84 -1.63 31.37
CA ASN A 587 34.02 -0.93 30.11
C ASN A 587 34.56 0.52 30.29
N ASP A 588 34.80 0.94 31.54
CA ASP A 588 35.28 2.28 31.91
C ASP A 588 36.71 2.59 31.46
N SER A 589 37.43 1.57 30.97
CA SER A 589 38.81 1.71 30.52
C SER A 589 39.13 0.85 29.31
N ARG A 590 40.07 1.33 28.51
CA ARG A 590 40.57 0.61 27.35
C ARG A 590 42.04 0.93 27.11
N SER A 591 42.80 -0.08 26.67
CA SER A 591 44.22 0.08 26.39
C SER A 591 44.57 -0.22 24.93
N THR A 592 45.66 0.40 24.46
CA THR A 592 46.31 0.11 23.17
C THR A 592 47.83 0.11 23.35
N THR A 593 48.56 -0.49 22.41
CA THR A 593 50.04 -0.54 22.46
C THR A 593 50.64 0.23 21.30
N VAL A 594 51.61 1.09 21.60
CA VAL A 594 52.36 1.89 20.62
C VAL A 594 53.86 1.63 20.80
N ASN A 595 54.57 1.25 19.74
CA ASN A 595 56.02 1.10 19.79
C ASN A 595 56.72 2.46 19.59
N VAL A 596 57.51 2.90 20.56
CA VAL A 596 58.37 4.09 20.46
C VAL A 596 59.77 3.64 20.02
N ALA A 597 60.12 3.99 18.79
CA ALA A 597 61.38 3.62 18.15
C ALA A 597 62.44 4.72 18.28
N GLU A 598 63.71 4.33 18.29
CA GLU A 598 64.84 5.25 18.24
C GLU A 598 64.90 5.95 16.87
N ALA A 599 65.23 7.24 16.85
CA ALA A 599 65.45 7.95 15.60
C ALA A 599 66.66 7.36 14.85
N SER A 600 66.48 6.94 13.59
CA SER A 600 67.55 6.30 12.82
C SER A 600 68.63 7.31 12.39
N GLU A 601 69.90 6.99 12.66
CA GLU A 601 71.09 7.77 12.27
C GLU A 601 71.81 7.22 11.01
N ASN A 602 71.12 6.44 10.16
CA ASN A 602 71.72 5.88 8.95
C ASN A 602 71.36 6.66 7.67
N ILE A 603 72.25 6.56 6.68
CA ILE A 603 72.08 7.07 5.31
C ILE A 603 72.27 5.91 4.33
N HIS A 604 71.57 5.91 3.20
CA HIS A 604 71.72 4.87 2.17
C HIS A 604 71.38 5.43 0.78
N VAL A 605 71.76 4.70 -0.27
CA VAL A 605 71.38 5.02 -1.65
C VAL A 605 69.94 4.57 -1.87
N GLY A 606 69.06 5.52 -2.16
CA GLY A 606 67.65 5.25 -2.44
C GLY A 606 67.37 4.95 -3.91
N ASP A 607 68.24 5.41 -4.81
CA ASP A 607 68.11 5.12 -6.26
C ASP A 607 69.38 5.42 -7.07
N LEU A 608 69.52 4.77 -8.24
CA LEU A 608 70.56 5.02 -9.24
C LEU A 608 69.97 5.04 -10.66
N ASP A 609 69.72 6.21 -11.24
CA ASP A 609 69.16 6.31 -12.59
C ASP A 609 70.24 6.42 -13.68
N GLY A 610 70.28 5.47 -14.61
CA GLY A 610 71.26 5.43 -15.72
C GLY A 610 70.75 6.05 -17.02
N ASN A 611 71.47 7.04 -17.57
CA ASN A 611 71.16 7.69 -18.85
C ASN A 611 72.33 7.60 -19.84
N SER A 612 72.03 7.42 -21.14
CA SER A 612 73.04 7.32 -22.20
C SER A 612 72.80 8.33 -23.33
N ILE A 613 73.86 9.03 -23.75
CA ILE A 613 73.78 10.13 -24.71
C ILE A 613 74.69 9.84 -25.91
N ASN A 614 74.12 9.78 -27.12
CA ASN A 614 74.86 9.50 -28.35
C ASN A 614 75.52 10.77 -28.92
N ASN A 615 76.86 10.80 -28.98
CA ASN A 615 77.65 11.96 -29.45
C ASN A 615 78.30 11.71 -30.82
N GLY A 616 77.70 10.86 -31.66
CA GLY A 616 78.21 10.58 -33.01
C GLY A 616 79.17 9.40 -33.05
N SER A 617 80.50 9.64 -33.00
CA SER A 617 81.52 8.56 -32.96
C SER A 617 81.82 8.07 -31.54
N THR A 618 81.40 8.84 -30.55
CA THR A 618 81.48 8.53 -29.12
C THR A 618 80.09 8.64 -28.48
N TRP A 619 79.97 8.28 -27.21
CA TRP A 619 78.77 8.44 -26.39
C TRP A 619 79.15 8.81 -24.94
N THR A 620 78.18 9.22 -24.14
CA THR A 620 78.34 9.59 -22.72
C THR A 620 77.42 8.71 -21.88
N ALA A 621 77.95 8.18 -20.78
CA ALA A 621 77.18 7.56 -19.71
C ALA A 621 76.98 8.58 -18.58
N GLU A 622 75.76 8.70 -18.07
CA GLU A 622 75.36 9.59 -16.99
C GLU A 622 74.59 8.78 -15.96
N VAL A 623 74.84 9.00 -14.67
CA VAL A 623 74.09 8.37 -13.57
C VAL A 623 73.69 9.45 -12.57
N THR A 624 72.41 9.48 -12.19
CA THR A 624 71.88 10.29 -11.09
C THR A 624 71.73 9.39 -9.86
N ILE A 625 72.28 9.83 -8.73
CA ILE A 625 72.26 9.10 -7.47
C ILE A 625 71.33 9.82 -6.51
N SER A 626 70.34 9.11 -5.95
CA SER A 626 69.47 9.59 -4.87
C SER A 626 69.92 9.01 -3.54
N VAL A 627 70.07 9.84 -2.51
CA VAL A 627 70.54 9.43 -1.17
C VAL A 627 69.51 9.82 -0.12
N HIS A 628 69.12 8.85 0.71
CA HIS A 628 68.09 9.01 1.73
C HIS A 628 68.59 8.69 3.15
N ASP A 629 67.90 9.21 4.16
CA ASP A 629 68.05 8.78 5.56
C ASP A 629 67.28 7.48 5.84
N GLY A 630 67.38 6.93 7.05
CA GLY A 630 66.63 5.74 7.45
C GLY A 630 65.11 5.82 7.34
N SER A 631 64.55 7.02 7.21
CA SER A 631 63.12 7.29 7.02
C SER A 631 62.76 7.58 5.55
N HIS A 632 63.69 7.36 4.61
CA HIS A 632 63.55 7.60 3.18
C HIS A 632 63.41 9.10 2.79
N ASN A 633 63.79 10.03 3.68
CA ASN A 633 63.84 11.45 3.33
C ASN A 633 65.14 11.78 2.58
N PRO A 634 65.13 12.73 1.61
CA PRO A 634 66.31 13.11 0.85
C PRO A 634 67.39 13.76 1.73
N VAL A 635 68.63 13.29 1.60
CA VAL A 635 69.77 13.80 2.37
C VAL A 635 70.62 14.71 1.52
N THR A 636 70.64 16.00 1.88
CA THR A 636 71.51 16.99 1.26
C THR A 636 72.94 16.90 1.77
N SER A 637 73.92 17.34 0.96
CA SER A 637 75.34 17.39 1.33
C SER A 637 75.99 16.03 1.64
N ALA A 638 75.35 14.91 1.26
CA ALA A 638 75.96 13.60 1.30
C ALA A 638 76.99 13.48 0.17
N THR A 639 78.19 13.00 0.48
CA THR A 639 79.25 12.80 -0.50
C THR A 639 79.29 11.34 -0.93
N VAL A 640 78.97 11.09 -2.19
CA VAL A 640 79.00 9.79 -2.84
C VAL A 640 80.34 9.63 -3.55
N THR A 641 81.07 8.58 -3.22
CA THR A 641 82.27 8.15 -3.97
C THR A 641 81.93 6.96 -4.85
N LEU A 642 82.55 6.91 -6.03
CA LEU A 642 82.09 6.02 -7.10
C LEU A 642 83.21 5.59 -8.03
N SER A 643 82.98 4.49 -8.74
CA SER A 643 83.87 3.94 -9.75
C SER A 643 83.13 3.57 -11.04
N TRP A 644 83.84 3.68 -12.16
CA TRP A 644 83.36 3.32 -13.50
C TRP A 644 84.24 2.22 -14.08
N ASN A 645 83.63 1.22 -14.69
CA ASN A 645 84.35 0.09 -15.28
C ASN A 645 83.72 -0.39 -16.61
N SER A 646 84.54 -0.40 -17.67
CA SER A 646 84.25 -1.00 -18.99
C SER A 646 85.56 -1.20 -19.77
N ARG A 647 85.47 -1.62 -21.03
CA ARG A 647 86.63 -1.95 -21.88
C ARG A 647 87.59 -0.76 -22.10
N ASP A 648 87.06 0.43 -22.39
CA ASP A 648 87.86 1.64 -22.65
C ASP A 648 87.60 2.74 -21.58
N VAL A 649 86.90 2.41 -20.48
CA VAL A 649 86.54 3.35 -19.41
C VAL A 649 86.90 2.73 -18.06
N THR A 650 87.84 3.34 -17.34
CA THR A 650 88.14 3.00 -15.94
C THR A 650 88.43 4.30 -15.19
N GLY A 651 87.78 4.54 -14.06
CA GLY A 651 88.02 5.75 -13.27
C GLY A 651 87.25 5.77 -11.96
N ILE A 652 87.69 6.60 -11.02
CA ILE A 652 87.00 6.91 -9.77
C ILE A 652 86.53 8.37 -9.79
N GLY A 653 85.47 8.68 -9.06
CA GLY A 653 84.91 10.03 -8.95
C GLY A 653 84.19 10.25 -7.63
N SER A 654 83.60 11.43 -7.49
CA SER A 654 82.72 11.75 -6.37
C SER A 654 81.71 12.83 -6.77
N CYS A 655 80.53 12.82 -6.15
CA CYS A 655 79.59 13.93 -6.18
C CYS A 655 78.99 14.19 -4.80
N THR A 656 78.40 15.36 -4.62
CA THR A 656 77.73 15.75 -3.37
C THR A 656 76.27 16.07 -3.68
N THR A 657 75.35 15.50 -2.90
CA THR A 657 73.92 15.67 -3.09
C THR A 657 73.45 17.10 -2.85
N ASP A 658 72.51 17.56 -3.67
CA ASP A 658 71.90 18.88 -3.55
C ASP A 658 70.73 18.89 -2.55
N ALA A 659 69.91 19.95 -2.55
CA ALA A 659 68.75 20.07 -1.65
C ALA A 659 67.65 19.04 -1.90
N THR A 660 67.67 18.35 -3.05
CA THR A 660 66.75 17.26 -3.39
C THR A 660 67.30 15.89 -3.01
N GLY A 661 68.49 15.83 -2.40
CA GLY A 661 69.14 14.58 -2.04
C GLY A 661 69.79 13.86 -3.23
N GLN A 662 70.00 14.55 -4.35
CA GLN A 662 70.51 13.94 -5.58
C GLN A 662 71.84 14.54 -6.04
N CYS A 663 72.68 13.73 -6.69
CA CYS A 663 73.78 14.23 -7.50
C CYS A 663 74.01 13.41 -8.77
N THR A 664 74.42 14.07 -9.85
CA THR A 664 74.62 13.44 -11.16
C THR A 664 76.09 13.47 -11.57
N VAL A 665 76.56 12.35 -12.12
CA VAL A 665 77.92 12.21 -12.65
C VAL A 665 77.92 11.58 -14.03
N SER A 666 78.94 11.91 -14.84
CA SER A 666 79.02 11.39 -16.20
C SER A 666 80.44 11.10 -16.66
N VAL A 667 80.58 10.12 -17.54
CA VAL A 667 81.81 9.84 -18.31
C VAL A 667 81.52 10.04 -19.79
N SER A 668 82.21 11.02 -20.38
CA SER A 668 82.03 11.41 -21.78
C SER A 668 83.11 10.85 -22.71
N ASN A 669 82.89 10.99 -24.02
CA ASN A 669 83.83 10.57 -25.08
C ASN A 669 84.11 9.06 -25.15
N ILE A 670 83.17 8.23 -24.70
CA ILE A 670 83.28 6.78 -24.74
C ILE A 670 83.21 6.32 -26.21
N PRO A 671 84.25 5.66 -26.77
CA PRO A 671 84.21 5.21 -28.16
C PRO A 671 83.05 4.23 -28.42
N LYS A 672 82.36 4.31 -29.57
CA LYS A 672 81.27 3.35 -29.91
C LYS A 672 81.70 1.88 -30.00
N ARG A 673 83.00 1.57 -29.98
CA ARG A 673 83.49 0.18 -29.86
C ARG A 673 83.43 -0.36 -28.43
N THR A 674 83.32 0.52 -27.45
CA THR A 674 83.08 0.21 -26.05
C THR A 674 81.59 -0.02 -25.90
N GLY A 675 81.22 -1.21 -25.40
CA GLY A 675 79.84 -1.55 -25.05
C GLY A 675 79.44 -0.86 -23.74
N ASP A 676 78.52 -1.47 -23.01
CA ASP A 676 77.93 -0.91 -21.80
C ASP A 676 78.98 -0.58 -20.73
N VAL A 677 78.62 0.35 -19.84
CA VAL A 677 79.51 0.81 -18.77
C VAL A 677 78.84 0.54 -17.42
N THR A 678 79.57 -0.13 -16.53
CA THR A 678 79.13 -0.34 -15.15
C THR A 678 79.57 0.83 -14.29
N PHE A 679 78.61 1.40 -13.57
CA PHE A 679 78.80 2.35 -12.48
C PHE A 679 78.66 1.64 -11.14
N THR A 680 79.45 2.02 -10.15
CA THR A 680 79.40 1.47 -8.80
C THR A 680 79.55 2.59 -7.78
N VAL A 681 78.66 2.64 -6.80
CA VAL A 681 78.83 3.44 -5.58
C VAL A 681 79.81 2.70 -4.67
N ASP A 682 80.94 3.34 -4.36
CA ASP A 682 81.98 2.76 -3.52
C ASP A 682 81.70 3.02 -2.03
N ASP A 683 81.25 4.24 -1.68
CA ASP A 683 80.92 4.67 -0.32
C ASP A 683 80.05 5.94 -0.34
N VAL A 684 79.23 6.15 0.69
CA VAL A 684 78.50 7.39 0.94
C VAL A 684 78.91 7.93 2.30
N SER A 685 79.20 9.22 2.40
CA SER A 685 79.61 9.85 3.66
C SER A 685 78.80 11.11 3.93
N HIS A 686 78.48 11.34 5.20
CA HIS A 686 77.77 12.52 5.68
C HIS A 686 78.32 12.94 7.05
N GLU A 687 78.10 14.19 7.47
CA GLU A 687 78.65 14.72 8.72
C GLU A 687 78.06 14.02 9.96
N THR A 688 76.77 13.65 9.90
CA THR A 688 76.01 13.14 11.04
C THR A 688 75.39 11.76 10.83
N LEU A 689 75.46 11.21 9.61
CA LEU A 689 74.78 9.95 9.28
C LEU A 689 75.81 8.89 8.86
N THR A 690 75.55 7.65 9.24
CA THR A 690 76.42 6.51 8.92
C THR A 690 75.87 5.71 7.74
N TYR A 691 76.67 5.47 6.72
CA TYR A 691 76.21 4.75 5.53
C TYR A 691 75.95 3.28 5.79
N ASP A 692 74.72 2.84 5.51
CA ASP A 692 74.28 1.46 5.59
C ASP A 692 73.97 0.94 4.18
N ALA A 693 74.98 0.35 3.55
CA ALA A 693 74.84 -0.23 2.21
C ALA A 693 73.83 -1.39 2.15
N SER A 694 73.44 -2.00 3.28
CA SER A 694 72.43 -3.06 3.29
C SER A 694 71.00 -2.53 3.13
N ALA A 695 70.80 -1.23 3.38
CA ALA A 695 69.54 -0.52 3.17
C ALA A 695 69.45 0.12 1.77
N ASN A 696 70.51 0.02 0.96
CA ASN A 696 70.46 0.47 -0.43
C ASN A 696 69.34 -0.25 -1.17
N HIS A 697 68.54 0.52 -1.89
CA HIS A 697 67.47 -0.02 -2.69
C HIS A 697 67.32 0.78 -3.97
N ASP A 698 66.41 0.31 -4.79
CA ASP A 698 66.10 0.83 -6.10
C ASP A 698 64.59 0.79 -6.24
N SER A 699 64.01 1.93 -6.57
CA SER A 699 62.57 2.12 -6.65
C SER A 699 61.98 1.66 -7.99
N ASP A 700 62.77 1.61 -9.05
CA ASP A 700 62.31 1.33 -10.42
C ASP A 700 62.84 0.00 -11.01
N GLY A 701 63.86 -0.58 -10.39
CA GLY A 701 64.39 -1.91 -10.67
C GLY A 701 65.46 -1.97 -11.76
N ASP A 702 66.03 -0.84 -12.18
CA ASP A 702 67.11 -0.77 -13.18
C ASP A 702 68.53 -0.99 -12.60
N SER A 703 68.66 -1.05 -11.28
CA SER A 703 69.89 -1.19 -10.49
C SER A 703 69.72 -2.13 -9.28
N ASP A 704 70.75 -2.21 -8.43
CA ASP A 704 70.67 -2.86 -7.11
C ASP A 704 70.94 -1.88 -5.96
N GLY A 705 70.77 -0.57 -6.22
CA GLY A 705 71.10 0.52 -5.29
C GLY A 705 72.59 0.70 -5.03
N THR A 706 73.46 -0.17 -5.56
CA THR A 706 74.93 -0.08 -5.41
C THR A 706 75.64 -0.02 -6.76
N THR A 707 75.10 -0.67 -7.77
CA THR A 707 75.64 -0.76 -9.13
C THR A 707 74.54 -0.62 -10.17
N ILE A 708 74.86 0.07 -11.26
CA ILE A 708 73.99 0.17 -12.45
C ILE A 708 74.80 -0.03 -13.73
N VAL A 709 74.19 -0.67 -14.73
CA VAL A 709 74.75 -0.82 -16.07
C VAL A 709 74.12 0.19 -17.01
N VAL A 710 74.89 1.21 -17.40
CA VAL A 710 74.46 2.18 -18.41
C VAL A 710 74.67 1.58 -19.80
N ASN A 711 73.57 1.20 -20.44
CA ASN A 711 73.57 0.58 -21.76
C ASN A 711 74.00 1.58 -22.84
N LYS A 712 74.80 1.10 -23.80
CA LYS A 712 75.24 1.90 -24.92
C LYS A 712 74.06 2.31 -25.84
N PRO A 713 74.01 3.57 -26.33
CA PRO A 713 72.94 4.08 -27.21
C PRO A 713 73.10 3.79 -28.70
#